data_AF-A0A397JSY7-F1
#
_entry.id   AF-A0A397JSY7-F1
#
_cell.length_a   1.000
_cell.length_b   1.000
_cell.length_c   1.000
_cell.angle_alpha   90.00
_cell.angle_beta   90.00
_cell.angle_gamma   90.00
#
_symmetry.space_group_name_H-M   'P 1'
#
loop_
_entity.id
_entity.type
_entity.pdbx_description
1 polymer ?
#
loop_
_entity_poly.entity_id
_entity_poly.type
_entity_poly.pdbx_seq_one_letter_code
_entity_poly.pdbx_strand_id
1 'polypeptide(L)'
;MHKPIAEDFLHQNRDLGIRWESVFSGIVCEIIKTNILMTKDRNIESSINKENDRDESAEGPNIDNQKINWKNSKLSGPRVFGFDIEPLHNIRIQMNPNSIITTKVNKQIRPFEDITSRSQQHKRLKSFGKDVKKTVDELIVKHKLTDSSEQSIIFPHYIEFEYKENQIQIKFKNLDSKIRLDAVVRVCDEALLGRDGYRHLAAVVPSLFREYLVADRRNEINKLINAQIPVEIFNIDQDVNQSNTNNYNSEIINDILVDNNEIGNGAFRSLVTLLKILIPIWKKGKNPVIIPGDTLYIKLGGDGRNVGRKQNHVMITFCLLNEGEEVLKPDKQYSICLYIGKETYEILDRVGKIFALQLMDLKQNGIIDEDGLNAPNSNYFCLYCECDIKSRHNMNLSWPPTGNKKGNKKSSIFPVIDLLNYIPDELHTLLRISDILMEFLFKDLFRRNDFERNIKEKIEKKMSELNIHFEFYRNNSSRSSWSWTSLMGPDKKKMLQHFPVSEFISGVRGIIIENLWKEFYQLYEFMRKPNYTEEEILTFENNAKNWVKTFSQPARGQINTATVILGIYREEDVTPYMHMLTMHIPFFMRQLKEKNLAFRLFSTSSIEKKNHCQVRLFFGGTTMGGGKKNKPVVYDILVYENRKIFYLINDIPNEITYKNINICE
;
A
#
# COMPACT_ATOMS: atom_id res chain seq x y z
N MET A 1 41.15 49.81 -2.75
CA MET A 1 41.45 48.45 -2.22
C MET A 1 40.15 47.82 -1.72
N HIS A 2 40.11 46.49 -1.58
CA HIS A 2 38.86 45.73 -1.51
C HIS A 2 38.16 45.77 -0.15
N LYS A 3 36.82 45.92 -0.17
CA LYS A 3 35.93 45.24 0.80
C LYS A 3 35.47 43.91 0.17
N PRO A 4 35.29 42.81 0.94
CA PRO A 4 34.80 41.55 0.41
C PRO A 4 33.30 41.63 0.05
N ILE A 5 32.92 41.07 -1.10
CA ILE A 5 31.53 41.07 -1.60
C ILE A 5 30.80 39.82 -1.06
N ALA A 6 30.77 39.67 0.27
CA ALA A 6 30.39 38.42 0.94
C ALA A 6 29.01 38.44 1.61
N GLU A 7 28.51 39.61 2.02
CA GLU A 7 27.34 39.70 2.91
C GLU A 7 26.00 39.90 2.16
N ASP A 8 26.00 40.66 1.05
CA ASP A 8 24.76 40.94 0.28
C ASP A 8 24.15 39.70 -0.40
N PHE A 9 24.95 38.68 -0.73
CA PHE A 9 24.49 37.48 -1.45
C PHE A 9 23.62 36.55 -0.58
N LEU A 10 23.69 36.68 0.75
CA LEU A 10 22.95 35.85 1.71
C LEU A 10 21.58 36.43 2.10
N HIS A 11 21.29 37.69 1.76
CA HIS A 11 20.07 38.37 2.23
C HIS A 11 18.85 38.24 1.31
N GLN A 12 19.01 37.82 0.04
CA GLN A 12 17.89 37.67 -0.91
C GLN A 12 17.30 36.25 -0.99
N ASN A 13 17.91 35.24 -0.35
CA ASN A 13 17.53 33.82 -0.50
C ASN A 13 16.90 33.20 0.77
N ARG A 14 16.12 33.96 1.55
CA ARG A 14 15.55 33.48 2.83
C ARG A 14 14.25 32.66 2.73
N ASP A 15 13.50 32.76 1.63
CA ASP A 15 12.16 32.14 1.50
C ASP A 15 12.12 30.90 0.56
N LEU A 16 13.25 30.45 0.02
CA LEU A 16 13.32 29.18 -0.71
C LEU A 16 13.34 28.00 0.26
N GLY A 17 12.13 27.54 0.63
CA GLY A 17 11.89 26.36 1.47
C GLY A 17 12.26 25.04 0.79
N ILE A 18 13.54 24.85 0.47
CA ILE A 18 14.08 23.64 -0.16
C ILE A 18 14.08 22.50 0.85
N ARG A 19 13.16 21.56 0.66
CA ARG A 19 13.16 20.25 1.33
C ARG A 19 14.07 19.26 0.58
N TRP A 20 14.36 18.13 1.23
CA TRP A 20 15.14 17.02 0.65
C TRP A 20 14.42 16.30 -0.51
N GLU A 21 13.09 16.47 -0.62
CA GLU A 21 12.09 15.94 -1.57
C GLU A 21 12.39 16.02 -3.11
N SER A 22 13.62 15.92 -3.65
CA SER A 22 13.78 15.95 -5.14
C SER A 22 15.04 15.39 -5.82
N VAL A 23 15.93 14.61 -5.16
CA VAL A 23 17.14 14.08 -5.84
C VAL A 23 17.08 12.58 -6.18
N PHE A 24 16.28 11.76 -5.48
CA PHE A 24 16.40 10.30 -5.52
C PHE A 24 15.08 9.55 -5.66
N SER A 25 14.98 8.68 -6.68
CA SER A 25 13.81 7.83 -6.92
C SER A 25 14.18 6.38 -7.22
N GLY A 26 15.01 5.78 -6.37
CA GLY A 26 15.42 4.40 -6.53
C GLY A 26 16.90 4.20 -6.30
N ILE A 27 17.17 3.52 -5.20
CA ILE A 27 18.35 2.69 -5.00
C ILE A 27 18.07 1.33 -5.66
N VAL A 28 18.90 0.85 -6.58
CA VAL A 28 18.87 -0.56 -7.04
C VAL A 28 19.81 -1.40 -6.18
N CYS A 29 19.27 -2.39 -5.48
CA CYS A 29 20.06 -3.52 -4.97
C CYS A 29 19.85 -4.73 -5.90
N GLU A 30 20.95 -5.30 -6.38
CA GLU A 30 20.98 -6.57 -7.12
C GLU A 30 21.29 -7.72 -6.18
N ILE A 31 20.46 -8.77 -6.22
CA ILE A 31 20.73 -10.02 -5.48
C ILE A 31 20.96 -11.14 -6.49
N ILE A 32 22.23 -11.53 -6.66
CA ILE A 32 22.64 -12.70 -7.43
C ILE A 32 22.43 -13.95 -6.57
N LYS A 33 21.72 -14.94 -7.12
CA LYS A 33 21.36 -16.18 -6.41
C LYS A 33 22.47 -17.24 -6.50
N THR A 34 23.45 -17.18 -5.60
CA THR A 34 24.26 -18.37 -5.26
C THR A 34 23.40 -19.44 -4.56
N ASN A 35 23.79 -20.71 -4.68
CA ASN A 35 22.92 -21.83 -4.33
C ASN A 35 22.77 -22.03 -2.81
N ILE A 36 21.68 -21.51 -2.24
CA ILE A 36 21.17 -21.97 -0.94
C ILE A 36 20.61 -23.39 -1.11
N LEU A 37 21.48 -24.38 -0.89
CA LEU A 37 21.13 -25.78 -0.80
C LEU A 37 20.29 -26.02 0.46
N MET A 38 18.99 -26.23 0.27
CA MET A 38 18.08 -26.73 1.30
C MET A 38 18.40 -28.21 1.57
N THR A 39 19.30 -28.49 2.52
CA THR A 39 19.45 -29.83 3.06
C THR A 39 18.17 -30.25 3.77
N LYS A 40 17.73 -31.48 3.50
CA LYS A 40 16.50 -32.08 4.04
C LYS A 40 16.79 -33.55 4.33
N ASP A 41 15.98 -34.14 5.21
CA ASP A 41 16.05 -35.55 5.65
C ASP A 41 17.26 -35.84 6.59
N ARG A 42 17.16 -36.65 7.66
CA ARG A 42 15.99 -37.29 8.32
C ARG A 42 16.37 -37.91 9.69
N ASN A 43 15.42 -38.62 10.31
CA ASN A 43 15.58 -39.74 11.29
C ASN A 43 15.89 -39.38 12.77
N ILE A 44 15.46 -40.15 13.79
CA ILE A 44 14.36 -41.16 13.89
C ILE A 44 13.87 -41.27 15.35
N GLU A 45 12.79 -42.02 15.56
CA GLU A 45 12.06 -42.31 16.80
C GLU A 45 12.88 -42.89 17.98
N SER A 46 12.42 -42.62 19.21
CA SER A 46 12.13 -43.61 20.29
C SER A 46 11.79 -42.84 21.60
N SER A 47 11.08 -43.36 22.61
CA SER A 47 10.64 -44.74 22.90
C SER A 47 9.19 -44.79 23.41
N ILE A 48 8.55 -45.95 23.27
CA ILE A 48 7.34 -46.34 24.01
C ILE A 48 7.73 -47.48 24.95
N ASN A 49 7.25 -47.49 26.21
CA ASN A 49 6.69 -48.67 26.93
C ASN A 49 6.61 -48.50 28.47
N LYS A 50 5.44 -48.86 29.04
CA LYS A 50 5.25 -49.68 30.27
C LYS A 50 5.68 -49.10 31.65
N GLU A 51 5.23 -49.62 32.81
CA GLU A 51 4.34 -50.76 33.10
C GLU A 51 3.40 -50.49 34.31
N ASN A 52 2.56 -51.49 34.62
CA ASN A 52 1.43 -51.57 35.57
C ASN A 52 1.72 -51.28 37.07
N ASP A 53 0.67 -50.93 37.84
CA ASP A 53 0.07 -51.71 38.96
C ASP A 53 -1.09 -50.89 39.59
N ARG A 54 -2.25 -51.43 40.04
CA ARG A 54 -2.57 -52.37 41.16
C ARG A 54 -2.29 -51.80 42.57
N ASP A 55 -3.21 -51.84 43.55
CA ASP A 55 -4.67 -52.09 43.55
C ASP A 55 -5.32 -50.96 44.44
N GLU A 56 -6.28 -51.04 45.39
CA GLU A 56 -7.12 -52.10 45.98
C GLU A 56 -8.48 -51.55 46.52
N SER A 57 -8.79 -51.57 47.84
CA SER A 57 -10.18 -51.41 48.34
C SER A 57 -10.37 -50.69 49.69
N ALA A 58 -11.55 -50.07 49.91
CA ALA A 58 -12.25 -49.96 51.22
C ALA A 58 -13.71 -49.44 51.12
N GLU A 59 -14.55 -50.04 51.97
CA GLU A 59 -16.00 -49.83 52.26
C GLU A 59 -16.30 -48.46 52.92
N GLY A 60 -17.52 -47.93 53.13
CA GLY A 60 -18.95 -48.35 52.98
C GLY A 60 -19.85 -47.21 53.57
N PRO A 61 -21.14 -47.39 53.99
CA PRO A 61 -22.08 -48.51 53.85
C PRO A 61 -23.49 -48.11 53.27
N ASN A 62 -24.45 -49.04 53.27
CA ASN A 62 -25.86 -48.87 52.83
C ASN A 62 -26.81 -48.26 53.90
N ILE A 63 -27.98 -47.76 53.45
CA ILE A 63 -29.27 -47.86 54.18
C ILE A 63 -30.39 -48.27 53.20
N ASP A 64 -31.28 -49.18 53.64
CA ASP A 64 -32.36 -49.83 52.87
C ASP A 64 -33.59 -48.95 52.57
N ASN A 65 -34.40 -49.42 51.60
CA ASN A 65 -35.82 -49.71 51.89
C ASN A 65 -36.43 -50.79 50.97
N GLN A 66 -37.47 -51.51 51.43
CA GLN A 66 -37.75 -52.87 50.97
C GLN A 66 -39.00 -53.07 50.06
N LYS A 67 -38.86 -54.05 49.15
CA LYS A 67 -39.83 -55.07 48.68
C LYS A 67 -41.35 -54.80 48.85
N ILE A 68 -42.10 -54.95 47.75
CA ILE A 68 -43.14 -56.00 47.62
C ILE A 68 -42.96 -56.68 46.26
N ASN A 69 -43.27 -57.98 46.15
CA ASN A 69 -43.09 -58.79 44.93
C ASN A 69 -44.34 -59.65 44.68
N TRP A 70 -45.01 -59.48 43.54
CA TRP A 70 -46.08 -60.36 43.06
C TRP A 70 -45.65 -61.10 41.78
N LYS A 71 -45.87 -62.41 41.78
CA LYS A 71 -45.42 -63.32 40.70
C LYS A 71 -46.41 -63.34 39.53
N ASN A 72 -45.87 -63.67 38.35
CA ASN A 72 -46.58 -64.19 37.18
C ASN A 72 -47.52 -63.25 36.41
N SER A 73 -46.94 -62.32 35.65
CA SER A 73 -47.32 -62.18 34.23
C SER A 73 -46.10 -61.78 33.38
N LYS A 74 -45.94 -62.41 32.20
CA LYS A 74 -44.93 -62.02 31.21
C LYS A 74 -45.57 -61.04 30.22
N LEU A 75 -45.33 -59.74 30.37
CA LEU A 75 -45.53 -58.69 29.34
C LEU A 75 -44.93 -57.38 29.86
N SER A 76 -43.84 -56.91 29.25
CA SER A 76 -43.12 -55.70 29.64
C SER A 76 -43.16 -54.66 28.51
N GLY A 77 -44.15 -53.79 28.54
CA GLY A 77 -44.32 -52.67 27.61
C GLY A 77 -45.19 -51.57 28.23
N PRO A 78 -45.03 -50.29 27.82
CA PRO A 78 -45.89 -49.22 28.31
C PRO A 78 -47.32 -49.43 27.81
N ARG A 79 -48.28 -49.56 28.74
CA ARG A 79 -49.71 -49.72 28.42
C ARG A 79 -50.48 -48.45 28.71
N VAL A 80 -51.46 -48.15 27.87
CA VAL A 80 -52.41 -47.04 28.06
C VAL A 80 -53.82 -47.61 27.91
N PHE A 81 -54.66 -47.40 28.93
CA PHE A 81 -56.01 -48.00 29.06
C PHE A 81 -56.05 -49.53 28.85
N GLY A 82 -55.03 -50.24 29.34
CA GLY A 82 -54.98 -51.71 29.34
C GLY A 82 -54.49 -52.35 28.04
N PHE A 83 -54.47 -51.63 26.92
CA PHE A 83 -53.96 -52.12 25.64
C PHE A 83 -52.44 -52.00 25.55
N ASP A 84 -51.85 -52.91 24.77
CA ASP A 84 -50.44 -52.86 24.38
C ASP A 84 -50.26 -51.96 23.15
N ILE A 85 -49.25 -51.09 23.16
CA ILE A 85 -49.10 -50.00 22.19
C ILE A 85 -48.55 -50.50 20.86
N GLU A 86 -47.66 -51.48 20.87
CA GLU A 86 -46.96 -51.96 19.67
C GLU A 86 -47.89 -52.69 18.67
N PRO A 87 -48.77 -53.63 19.11
CA PRO A 87 -49.80 -54.18 18.23
C PRO A 87 -50.80 -53.12 17.71
N LEU A 88 -51.18 -52.16 18.57
CA LEU A 88 -52.08 -51.06 18.19
C LEU A 88 -51.47 -50.13 17.13
N HIS A 89 -50.15 -49.91 17.18
CA HIS A 89 -49.43 -49.14 16.18
C HIS A 89 -49.41 -49.88 14.83
N ASN A 90 -49.09 -51.18 14.85
CA ASN A 90 -49.01 -52.01 13.64
C ASN A 90 -50.38 -52.16 12.95
N ILE A 91 -51.47 -52.36 13.71
CA ILE A 91 -52.84 -52.39 13.17
C ILE A 91 -53.22 -51.03 12.55
N ARG A 92 -52.81 -49.90 13.15
CA ARG A 92 -53.03 -48.56 12.59
C ARG A 92 -52.29 -48.30 11.28
N ILE A 93 -51.12 -48.92 11.10
CA ILE A 93 -50.38 -48.87 9.82
C ILE A 93 -51.08 -49.72 8.77
N GLN A 94 -51.47 -50.96 9.10
CA GLN A 94 -52.15 -51.88 8.18
C GLN A 94 -53.52 -51.36 7.71
N MET A 95 -54.28 -50.66 8.58
CA MET A 95 -55.60 -50.10 8.23
C MET A 95 -55.56 -48.84 7.36
N ASN A 96 -54.40 -48.35 6.91
CA ASN A 96 -54.33 -47.13 6.12
C ASN A 96 -53.32 -47.15 4.95
N PRO A 97 -53.42 -48.09 3.97
CA PRO A 97 -52.44 -48.23 2.89
C PRO A 97 -52.36 -47.02 1.95
N ASN A 98 -53.47 -46.29 1.78
CA ASN A 98 -53.61 -45.22 0.80
C ASN A 98 -53.61 -43.81 1.45
N SER A 99 -52.69 -43.55 2.38
CA SER A 99 -52.41 -42.17 2.77
C SER A 99 -51.57 -41.46 1.71
N ILE A 100 -52.25 -40.98 0.65
CA ILE A 100 -51.79 -39.82 -0.14
C ILE A 100 -51.38 -38.74 0.86
N ILE A 101 -50.28 -38.00 0.57
CA ILE A 101 -49.78 -36.91 1.42
C ILE A 101 -50.70 -35.69 1.32
N THR A 102 -51.92 -35.86 1.83
CA THR A 102 -52.82 -34.79 2.23
C THR A 102 -52.32 -34.28 3.57
N THR A 103 -51.98 -33.00 3.62
CA THR A 103 -51.47 -32.32 4.81
C THR A 103 -52.57 -32.19 5.87
N LYS A 104 -52.82 -33.28 6.62
CA LYS A 104 -53.66 -33.25 7.82
C LYS A 104 -53.00 -32.39 8.89
N VAL A 105 -53.27 -31.08 8.82
CA VAL A 105 -52.90 -30.09 9.83
C VAL A 105 -53.33 -30.62 11.19
N ASN A 106 -52.35 -30.91 12.05
CA ASN A 106 -52.63 -31.48 13.36
C ASN A 106 -53.35 -30.42 14.21
N LYS A 107 -54.66 -30.60 14.42
CA LYS A 107 -55.53 -29.63 15.11
C LYS A 107 -55.15 -29.38 16.59
N GLN A 108 -54.22 -30.15 17.17
CA GLN A 108 -53.64 -29.89 18.49
C GLN A 108 -52.50 -28.85 18.44
N ILE A 109 -51.94 -28.57 17.26
CA ILE A 109 -50.96 -27.51 17.04
C ILE A 109 -51.71 -26.19 16.84
N ARG A 110 -51.56 -25.27 17.79
CA ARG A 110 -52.00 -23.87 17.61
C ARG A 110 -51.28 -23.25 16.40
N PRO A 111 -51.98 -22.47 15.55
CA PRO A 111 -51.38 -21.61 14.55
C PRO A 111 -50.15 -20.85 15.06
N PHE A 112 -49.17 -20.58 14.18
CA PHE A 112 -47.95 -19.88 14.57
C PHE A 112 -48.22 -18.44 15.02
N GLU A 113 -49.25 -17.82 14.46
CA GLU A 113 -49.71 -16.47 14.79
C GLU A 113 -50.24 -16.32 16.21
N ASP A 114 -50.92 -17.36 16.74
CA ASP A 114 -51.43 -17.40 18.11
C ASP A 114 -50.33 -17.54 19.18
N ILE A 115 -49.07 -17.78 18.77
CA ILE A 115 -47.94 -17.99 19.67
C ILE A 115 -47.31 -16.63 20.00
N THR A 116 -47.78 -15.99 21.06
CA THR A 116 -47.26 -14.68 21.53
C THR A 116 -45.85 -14.75 22.12
N SER A 117 -45.41 -15.91 22.62
CA SER A 117 -44.09 -16.08 23.24
C SER A 117 -42.98 -16.37 22.21
N ARG A 118 -42.00 -15.46 22.09
CA ARG A 118 -40.79 -15.65 21.26
C ARG A 118 -40.06 -16.97 21.53
N SER A 119 -40.06 -17.47 22.78
CA SER A 119 -39.46 -18.76 23.14
C SER A 119 -40.23 -19.95 22.55
N GLN A 120 -41.55 -19.89 22.53
CA GLN A 120 -42.40 -20.91 21.92
C GLN A 120 -42.34 -20.84 20.38
N GLN A 121 -42.31 -19.64 19.80
CA GLN A 121 -42.06 -19.43 18.37
C GLN A 121 -40.72 -20.06 17.94
N HIS A 122 -39.64 -19.76 18.66
CA HIS A 122 -38.32 -20.34 18.39
C HIS A 122 -38.31 -21.87 18.51
N LYS A 123 -38.99 -22.45 19.51
CA LYS A 123 -39.15 -23.91 19.63
C LYS A 123 -39.90 -24.52 18.44
N ARG A 124 -40.95 -23.86 17.93
CA ARG A 124 -41.69 -24.29 16.73
C ARG A 124 -40.79 -24.28 15.49
N LEU A 125 -40.12 -23.16 15.23
CA LEU A 125 -39.20 -23.00 14.10
C LEU A 125 -38.03 -24.01 14.16
N LYS A 126 -37.48 -24.27 15.37
CA LYS A 126 -36.42 -25.25 15.58
C LYS A 126 -36.89 -26.70 15.38
N SER A 127 -38.17 -27.01 15.60
CA SER A 127 -38.74 -28.31 15.23
C SER A 127 -38.85 -28.44 13.72
N PHE A 128 -39.53 -27.49 13.07
CA PHE A 128 -39.70 -27.44 11.62
C PHE A 128 -38.36 -27.50 10.87
N GLY A 129 -37.31 -26.82 11.37
CA GLY A 129 -35.96 -26.92 10.83
C GLY A 129 -35.35 -28.33 10.89
N LYS A 130 -35.64 -29.15 11.92
CA LYS A 130 -35.22 -30.57 11.94
C LYS A 130 -35.96 -31.38 10.88
N ASP A 131 -37.26 -31.15 10.77
CA ASP A 131 -38.14 -31.88 9.84
C ASP A 131 -37.72 -31.58 8.39
N VAL A 132 -37.49 -30.30 8.06
CA VAL A 132 -36.95 -29.88 6.75
C VAL A 132 -35.56 -30.45 6.51
N LYS A 133 -34.66 -30.52 7.51
CA LYS A 133 -33.33 -31.12 7.31
C LYS A 133 -33.46 -32.57 6.85
N LYS A 134 -34.29 -33.36 7.55
CA LYS A 134 -34.52 -34.78 7.21
C LYS A 134 -35.00 -34.93 5.77
N THR A 135 -35.99 -34.13 5.35
CA THR A 135 -36.50 -34.14 3.97
C THR A 135 -35.43 -33.74 2.94
N VAL A 136 -34.56 -32.77 3.26
CA VAL A 136 -33.46 -32.36 2.36
C VAL A 136 -32.38 -33.44 2.29
N ASP A 137 -32.02 -34.07 3.41
CA ASP A 137 -31.07 -35.20 3.46
C ASP A 137 -31.59 -36.39 2.61
N GLU A 138 -32.90 -36.70 2.68
CA GLU A 138 -33.57 -37.71 1.83
C GLU A 138 -33.56 -37.34 0.32
N LEU A 139 -33.76 -36.06 -0.01
CA LEU A 139 -33.69 -35.56 -1.39
C LEU A 139 -32.26 -35.57 -1.97
N ILE A 140 -31.24 -35.31 -1.15
CA ILE A 140 -29.82 -35.38 -1.55
C ILE A 140 -29.48 -36.78 -2.08
N VAL A 141 -29.89 -37.83 -1.35
CA VAL A 141 -29.70 -39.22 -1.77
C VAL A 141 -30.52 -39.52 -3.03
N LYS A 142 -31.82 -39.17 -3.04
CA LYS A 142 -32.72 -39.39 -4.19
C LYS A 142 -32.19 -38.80 -5.51
N HIS A 143 -31.57 -37.62 -5.44
CA HIS A 143 -31.05 -36.91 -6.61
C HIS A 143 -29.55 -37.18 -6.89
N LYS A 144 -28.95 -38.18 -6.23
CA LYS A 144 -27.53 -38.57 -6.37
C LYS A 144 -26.56 -37.40 -6.16
N LEU A 145 -26.85 -36.54 -5.19
CA LEU A 145 -26.01 -35.39 -4.80
C LEU A 145 -24.94 -35.83 -3.77
N THR A 146 -24.37 -37.01 -4.01
CA THR A 146 -23.47 -37.78 -3.14
C THR A 146 -22.20 -38.18 -3.90
N ASP A 147 -21.10 -38.42 -3.19
CA ASP A 147 -19.83 -38.84 -3.78
C ASP A 147 -19.81 -40.36 -4.10
N SER A 148 -18.65 -40.85 -4.56
CA SER A 148 -18.40 -42.28 -4.80
C SER A 148 -18.39 -43.15 -3.53
N SER A 149 -18.56 -42.53 -2.36
CA SER A 149 -18.61 -43.14 -1.02
C SER A 149 -20.01 -43.00 -0.40
N GLU A 150 -21.01 -42.60 -1.20
CA GLU A 150 -22.40 -42.27 -0.81
C GLU A 150 -22.54 -41.12 0.21
N GLN A 151 -21.49 -40.33 0.45
CA GLN A 151 -21.54 -39.16 1.33
C GLN A 151 -22.10 -37.93 0.61
N SER A 152 -22.98 -37.17 1.28
CA SER A 152 -23.57 -35.94 0.76
C SER A 152 -22.51 -34.91 0.35
N ILE A 153 -22.50 -34.49 -0.92
CA ILE A 153 -21.65 -33.40 -1.41
C ILE A 153 -22.28 -32.05 -1.06
N ILE A 154 -23.60 -31.96 -1.10
CA ILE A 154 -24.38 -30.74 -0.89
C ILE A 154 -25.02 -30.76 0.51
N PHE A 155 -25.08 -29.61 1.16
CA PHE A 155 -25.72 -29.43 2.48
C PHE A 155 -26.51 -28.11 2.50
N PRO A 156 -27.71 -28.06 3.12
CA PRO A 156 -28.40 -26.81 3.37
C PRO A 156 -27.58 -25.93 4.34
N HIS A 157 -27.39 -24.65 4.02
CA HIS A 157 -26.68 -23.70 4.89
C HIS A 157 -27.65 -23.02 5.87
N TYR A 158 -28.61 -22.28 5.33
CA TYR A 158 -29.78 -21.74 6.02
C TYR A 158 -30.99 -21.75 5.08
N ILE A 159 -32.19 -21.61 5.63
CA ILE A 159 -33.40 -21.28 4.88
C ILE A 159 -34.01 -20.03 5.51
N GLU A 160 -34.53 -19.15 4.69
CA GLU A 160 -35.02 -17.82 5.05
C GLU A 160 -36.51 -17.70 4.72
N PHE A 161 -37.27 -17.10 5.63
CA PHE A 161 -38.72 -16.90 5.52
C PHE A 161 -39.05 -15.47 5.90
N GLU A 162 -40.12 -14.91 5.32
CA GLU A 162 -40.69 -13.64 5.76
C GLU A 162 -41.91 -13.88 6.66
N TYR A 163 -42.02 -13.15 7.76
CA TYR A 163 -43.20 -13.17 8.62
C TYR A 163 -43.36 -11.81 9.32
N LYS A 164 -44.47 -11.10 9.01
CA LYS A 164 -44.80 -9.79 9.59
C LYS A 164 -43.60 -8.83 9.60
N GLU A 165 -43.10 -8.53 8.40
CA GLU A 165 -41.97 -7.62 8.13
C GLU A 165 -40.61 -8.08 8.72
N ASN A 166 -40.53 -9.28 9.32
CA ASN A 166 -39.30 -9.84 9.88
C ASN A 166 -38.77 -11.00 9.03
N GLN A 167 -37.48 -10.98 8.71
CA GLN A 167 -36.76 -12.11 8.11
C GLN A 167 -36.38 -13.15 9.19
N ILE A 168 -36.80 -14.40 8.99
CA ILE A 168 -36.56 -15.54 9.88
C ILE A 168 -35.59 -16.51 9.18
N GLN A 169 -34.33 -16.51 9.61
CA GLN A 169 -33.32 -17.47 9.15
C GLN A 169 -33.21 -18.69 10.07
N ILE A 170 -33.47 -19.89 9.53
CA ILE A 170 -33.17 -21.16 10.19
C ILE A 170 -31.82 -21.67 9.66
N LYS A 171 -30.79 -21.71 10.51
CA LYS A 171 -29.43 -22.13 10.14
C LYS A 171 -29.24 -23.63 10.41
N PHE A 172 -28.78 -24.37 9.40
CA PHE A 172 -28.63 -25.83 9.40
C PHE A 172 -27.18 -26.27 9.61
N LYS A 173 -26.23 -25.51 9.07
CA LYS A 173 -24.79 -25.68 9.27
C LYS A 173 -24.18 -24.33 9.66
N ASN A 174 -23.43 -24.32 10.76
CA ASN A 174 -22.77 -23.10 11.22
C ASN A 174 -21.54 -22.84 10.33
N LEU A 175 -21.76 -22.16 9.20
CA LEU A 175 -20.73 -21.85 8.21
C LEU A 175 -19.95 -20.58 8.59
N ASP A 176 -19.54 -20.50 9.86
CA ASP A 176 -18.52 -19.56 10.36
C ASP A 176 -17.14 -20.05 9.87
N SER A 177 -17.01 -20.28 8.57
CA SER A 177 -15.75 -20.67 7.96
C SER A 177 -14.77 -19.51 8.10
N LYS A 178 -13.60 -19.79 8.67
CA LYS A 178 -12.55 -18.79 8.94
C LYS A 178 -12.26 -17.93 7.70
N ILE A 179 -12.24 -18.58 6.52
CA ILE A 179 -12.14 -17.99 5.17
C ILE A 179 -13.22 -16.93 4.90
N ARG A 180 -14.50 -17.17 5.22
CA ARG A 180 -15.59 -16.21 4.97
C ARG A 180 -15.48 -14.99 5.90
N LEU A 181 -15.10 -15.20 7.16
CA LEU A 181 -14.85 -14.11 8.10
C LEU A 181 -13.61 -13.29 7.70
N ASP A 182 -12.57 -13.97 7.21
CA ASP A 182 -11.35 -13.35 6.67
C ASP A 182 -11.61 -12.51 5.43
N ALA A 183 -12.42 -13.01 4.50
CA ALA A 183 -12.88 -12.24 3.34
C ALA A 183 -13.66 -10.98 3.76
N VAL A 184 -14.51 -11.06 4.80
CA VAL A 184 -15.22 -9.89 5.33
C VAL A 184 -14.27 -8.89 6.02
N VAL A 185 -13.25 -9.34 6.75
CA VAL A 185 -12.22 -8.44 7.30
C VAL A 185 -11.40 -7.80 6.17
N ARG A 186 -11.03 -8.57 5.14
CA ARG A 186 -10.33 -8.07 3.93
C ARG A 186 -11.14 -6.98 3.22
N VAL A 187 -12.41 -7.25 2.90
CA VAL A 187 -13.29 -6.28 2.25
C VAL A 187 -13.48 -5.03 3.11
N CYS A 188 -13.64 -5.16 4.43
CA CYS A 188 -13.68 -3.99 5.32
C CYS A 188 -12.39 -3.16 5.32
N ASP A 189 -11.22 -3.79 5.14
CA ASP A 189 -9.92 -3.10 5.09
C ASP A 189 -9.63 -2.48 3.71
N GLU A 190 -10.11 -3.08 2.62
CA GLU A 190 -9.95 -2.58 1.24
C GLU A 190 -10.97 -1.49 0.90
N ALA A 191 -12.24 -1.66 1.30
CA ALA A 191 -13.29 -0.65 1.17
C ALA A 191 -13.25 0.41 2.28
N LEU A 192 -12.28 0.33 3.21
CA LEU A 192 -12.05 1.31 4.28
C LEU A 192 -13.25 1.50 5.22
N LEU A 193 -14.02 0.43 5.41
CA LEU A 193 -15.28 0.44 6.14
C LEU A 193 -15.04 0.50 7.64
N GLY A 194 -15.31 1.68 8.22
CA GLY A 194 -15.20 1.93 9.65
C GLY A 194 -16.15 1.08 10.49
N ARG A 195 -15.82 0.95 11.79
CA ARG A 195 -16.55 0.10 12.76
C ARG A 195 -18.06 0.35 12.72
N ASP A 196 -18.46 1.61 12.80
CA ASP A 196 -19.87 2.03 12.78
C ASP A 196 -20.52 1.84 11.40
N GLY A 197 -19.79 2.06 10.31
CA GLY A 197 -20.26 1.78 8.95
C GLY A 197 -20.60 0.31 8.75
N TYR A 198 -19.70 -0.59 9.19
CA TYR A 198 -19.98 -2.03 9.16
C TYR A 198 -21.12 -2.41 10.12
N ARG A 199 -21.19 -1.80 11.31
CA ARG A 199 -22.29 -2.02 12.28
C ARG A 199 -23.66 -1.67 11.70
N HIS A 200 -23.77 -0.56 10.97
CA HIS A 200 -25.01 -0.19 10.28
C HIS A 200 -25.32 -1.11 9.10
N LEU A 201 -24.32 -1.47 8.29
CA LEU A 201 -24.50 -2.43 7.18
C LEU A 201 -24.99 -3.81 7.68
N ALA A 202 -24.39 -4.33 8.75
CA ALA A 202 -24.78 -5.60 9.38
C ALA A 202 -26.11 -5.53 10.17
N ALA A 203 -26.66 -4.33 10.40
CA ALA A 203 -28.01 -4.15 10.93
C ALA A 203 -29.07 -4.21 9.82
N VAL A 204 -28.71 -3.86 8.57
CA VAL A 204 -29.60 -3.90 7.39
C VAL A 204 -29.52 -5.25 6.67
N VAL A 205 -28.40 -5.99 6.78
CA VAL A 205 -28.17 -7.28 6.10
C VAL A 205 -27.95 -8.42 7.12
N PRO A 206 -29.01 -9.16 7.53
CA PRO A 206 -28.93 -10.15 8.63
C PRO A 206 -28.02 -11.36 8.37
N SER A 207 -27.62 -11.58 7.11
CA SER A 207 -26.71 -12.67 6.72
C SER A 207 -25.22 -12.36 6.98
N LEU A 208 -24.86 -11.12 7.33
CA LEU A 208 -23.50 -10.70 7.67
C LEU A 208 -23.10 -11.12 9.09
N PHE A 209 -21.79 -11.17 9.35
CA PHE A 209 -21.28 -11.40 10.71
C PHE A 209 -21.54 -10.18 11.60
N ARG A 210 -21.76 -10.42 12.89
CA ARG A 210 -21.84 -9.33 13.88
C ARG A 210 -20.50 -8.59 13.97
N GLU A 211 -20.58 -7.27 14.18
CA GLU A 211 -19.42 -6.36 14.21
C GLU A 211 -18.26 -6.88 15.10
N TYR A 212 -18.55 -7.32 16.32
CA TYR A 212 -17.50 -7.82 17.22
C TYR A 212 -16.73 -9.01 16.66
N LEU A 213 -17.37 -9.95 15.94
CA LEU A 213 -16.68 -11.09 15.32
C LEU A 213 -15.66 -10.64 14.26
N VAL A 214 -15.98 -9.57 13.52
CA VAL A 214 -15.09 -8.96 12.52
C VAL A 214 -13.95 -8.19 13.20
N ALA A 215 -14.23 -7.49 14.30
CA ALA A 215 -13.21 -6.81 15.10
C ALA A 215 -12.25 -7.80 15.79
N ASP A 216 -12.78 -8.85 16.42
CA ASP A 216 -12.01 -9.91 17.09
C ASP A 216 -11.15 -10.67 16.09
N ARG A 217 -11.69 -11.03 14.91
CA ARG A 217 -10.90 -11.68 13.85
C ARG A 217 -9.85 -10.74 13.27
N ARG A 218 -10.13 -9.45 13.06
CA ARG A 218 -9.12 -8.44 12.67
C ARG A 218 -7.99 -8.36 13.71
N ASN A 219 -8.31 -8.49 15.00
CA ASN A 219 -7.33 -8.53 16.09
C ASN A 219 -6.53 -9.86 16.14
N GLU A 220 -7.15 -11.00 15.86
CA GLU A 220 -6.44 -12.29 15.70
C GLU A 220 -5.48 -12.23 14.51
N ILE A 221 -5.93 -11.72 13.35
CA ILE A 221 -5.09 -11.51 12.16
C ILE A 221 -3.89 -10.59 12.49
N ASN A 222 -4.12 -9.47 13.17
CA ASN A 222 -3.05 -8.57 13.63
C ASN A 222 -1.99 -9.32 14.46
N LYS A 223 -2.40 -10.17 15.41
CA LYS A 223 -1.47 -10.98 16.21
C LYS A 223 -0.70 -11.98 15.35
N LEU A 224 -1.41 -12.73 14.49
CA LEU A 224 -0.82 -13.76 13.63
C LEU A 224 0.23 -13.18 12.66
N ILE A 225 -0.06 -12.03 12.04
CA ILE A 225 0.88 -11.44 11.08
C ILE A 225 2.01 -10.67 11.76
N ASN A 226 1.78 -10.00 12.90
CA ASN A 226 2.84 -9.29 13.61
C ASN A 226 3.84 -10.25 14.29
N ALA A 227 3.48 -11.52 14.49
CA ALA A 227 4.41 -12.58 14.88
C ALA A 227 5.32 -13.03 13.73
N GLN A 228 4.92 -12.83 12.47
CA GLN A 228 5.72 -13.13 11.28
C GLN A 228 6.49 -11.91 10.75
N ILE A 229 5.90 -10.73 10.89
CA ILE A 229 6.44 -9.42 10.49
C ILE A 229 6.34 -8.49 11.71
N PRO A 230 7.29 -8.55 12.66
CA PRO A 230 7.34 -7.62 13.77
C PRO A 230 7.31 -6.17 13.27
N VAL A 231 6.56 -5.34 14.00
CA VAL A 231 6.56 -3.88 13.82
C VAL A 231 7.15 -3.28 15.09
N GLU A 232 8.33 -2.73 14.97
CA GLU A 232 9.11 -2.14 16.04
C GLU A 232 8.85 -0.62 16.09
N ILE A 233 9.00 -0.03 17.27
CA ILE A 233 8.76 1.40 17.54
C ILE A 233 10.08 2.01 18.02
N PHE A 234 10.40 3.21 17.55
CA PHE A 234 11.59 3.95 17.95
C PHE A 234 11.25 5.42 18.20
N ASN A 235 12.12 6.11 18.95
CA ASN A 235 12.12 7.56 19.01
C ASN A 235 13.32 8.10 18.21
N ILE A 236 13.08 9.09 17.36
CA ILE A 236 14.08 9.83 16.58
C ILE A 236 14.94 10.73 17.46
N ASP A 237 14.33 11.28 18.52
CA ASP A 237 14.93 12.33 19.33
C ASP A 237 15.88 11.77 20.39
N GLN A 238 15.69 10.50 20.79
CA GLN A 238 16.68 9.71 21.54
C GLN A 238 17.73 9.11 20.58
N ASP A 239 18.97 8.93 21.04
CA ASP A 239 20.00 8.28 20.22
C ASP A 239 19.80 6.75 20.18
N VAL A 240 19.61 6.23 18.96
CA VAL A 240 19.37 4.80 18.63
C VAL A 240 20.51 3.86 19.12
N ASN A 241 21.65 4.42 19.50
CA ASN A 241 22.84 3.69 19.96
C ASN A 241 22.70 3.03 21.35
N GLN A 242 21.58 3.21 22.08
CA GLN A 242 21.36 2.58 23.40
C GLN A 242 20.40 1.37 23.40
N SER A 243 19.75 1.03 22.28
CA SER A 243 18.82 -0.11 22.20
C SER A 243 19.38 -1.35 21.48
N ASN A 244 20.66 -1.35 21.09
CA ASN A 244 21.29 -2.45 20.33
C ASN A 244 22.65 -2.88 20.89
N THR A 245 22.66 -3.43 22.10
CA THR A 245 23.71 -4.38 22.53
C THR A 245 23.13 -5.54 23.34
N ASN A 246 23.36 -6.74 22.80
CA ASN A 246 23.31 -8.07 23.43
C ASN A 246 21.98 -8.86 23.41
N ASN A 247 22.16 -10.16 23.19
CA ASN A 247 21.21 -11.27 23.25
C ASN A 247 20.02 -11.28 22.26
N TYR A 248 20.31 -11.82 21.08
CA TYR A 248 19.46 -12.86 20.52
C TYR A 248 19.35 -14.04 21.52
N ASN A 249 18.32 -14.04 22.36
CA ASN A 249 17.82 -15.23 23.05
C ASN A 249 16.31 -15.08 23.25
N SER A 250 15.53 -16.03 22.75
CA SER A 250 14.08 -15.94 22.68
C SER A 250 13.39 -16.51 23.93
N GLU A 251 13.72 -15.97 25.11
CA GLU A 251 13.03 -16.29 26.37
C GLU A 251 13.23 -15.15 27.39
N ILE A 252 12.26 -14.96 28.30
CA ILE A 252 12.22 -13.92 29.34
C ILE A 252 12.13 -12.46 28.82
N ILE A 253 10.96 -12.06 28.33
CA ILE A 253 10.42 -10.69 28.56
C ILE A 253 8.96 -10.80 29.03
N ASN A 254 8.80 -11.15 30.30
CA ASN A 254 7.67 -10.69 31.11
C ASN A 254 8.20 -9.59 32.05
N ASP A 255 7.31 -8.69 32.48
CA ASP A 255 7.54 -7.75 33.59
C ASP A 255 8.66 -6.70 33.43
N ILE A 256 8.73 -6.05 32.26
CA ILE A 256 9.20 -4.65 32.19
C ILE A 256 7.98 -3.74 32.26
N LEU A 257 7.86 -2.98 33.36
CA LEU A 257 6.83 -1.96 33.54
C LEU A 257 7.04 -0.82 32.52
N VAL A 258 6.10 -0.67 31.59
CA VAL A 258 6.10 0.42 30.61
C VAL A 258 5.74 1.73 31.32
N ASP A 259 6.72 2.60 31.54
CA ASP A 259 6.44 4.00 31.91
C ASP A 259 5.81 4.73 30.70
N ASN A 260 4.75 5.50 30.95
CA ASN A 260 3.77 5.87 29.92
C ASN A 260 4.11 7.16 29.14
N ASN A 261 5.36 7.64 29.25
CA ASN A 261 5.72 9.01 28.83
C ASN A 261 6.41 9.16 27.47
N GLU A 262 6.93 8.09 26.84
CA GLU A 262 7.50 8.16 25.49
C GLU A 262 6.85 7.18 24.50
N ILE A 263 5.75 7.63 23.87
CA ILE A 263 5.23 7.00 22.66
C ILE A 263 6.17 7.39 21.51
N GLY A 264 7.07 6.48 21.14
CA GLY A 264 8.05 6.70 20.05
C GLY A 264 7.41 7.20 18.76
N ASN A 265 8.06 8.17 18.11
CA ASN A 265 7.54 8.89 16.94
C ASN A 265 7.80 8.19 15.59
N GLY A 266 8.57 7.09 15.58
CA GLY A 266 8.83 6.25 14.41
C GLY A 266 8.39 4.80 14.59
N ALA A 267 8.11 4.12 13.48
CA ALA A 267 7.89 2.67 13.45
C ALA A 267 8.53 2.03 12.19
N PHE A 268 9.06 0.81 12.33
CA PHE A 268 9.66 0.07 11.22
C PHE A 268 9.34 -1.43 11.24
N ARG A 269 9.65 -2.11 10.13
CA ARG A 269 9.63 -3.58 9.99
C ARG A 269 10.80 -4.04 9.12
N SER A 270 11.39 -5.19 9.44
CA SER A 270 12.59 -5.72 8.76
C SER A 270 12.38 -5.97 7.27
N LEU A 271 13.29 -5.44 6.44
CA LEU A 271 13.32 -5.67 4.99
C LEU A 271 13.59 -7.15 4.67
N VAL A 272 14.53 -7.77 5.38
CA VAL A 272 14.88 -9.19 5.23
C VAL A 272 13.68 -10.09 5.54
N THR A 273 12.91 -9.76 6.58
CA THR A 273 11.69 -10.50 6.95
C THR A 273 10.60 -10.36 5.89
N LEU A 274 10.40 -9.16 5.34
CA LEU A 274 9.46 -8.94 4.24
C LEU A 274 9.86 -9.71 2.98
N LEU A 275 11.14 -9.67 2.59
CA LEU A 275 11.63 -10.42 1.42
C LEU A 275 11.45 -11.93 1.59
N LYS A 276 11.73 -12.49 2.78
CA LYS A 276 11.50 -13.91 3.11
C LYS A 276 10.03 -14.34 2.93
N ILE A 277 9.08 -13.43 3.12
CA ILE A 277 7.64 -13.68 2.99
C ILE A 277 7.11 -13.39 1.58
N LEU A 278 7.62 -12.35 0.90
CA LEU A 278 7.18 -11.96 -0.44
C LEU A 278 7.78 -12.84 -1.55
N ILE A 279 9.01 -13.33 -1.40
CA ILE A 279 9.66 -14.22 -2.39
C ILE A 279 8.85 -15.50 -2.68
N PRO A 280 8.28 -16.21 -1.68
CA PRO A 280 7.33 -17.29 -1.92
C PRO A 280 6.06 -16.87 -2.69
N ILE A 281 5.53 -15.67 -2.42
CA ILE A 281 4.31 -15.14 -3.07
C ILE A 281 4.61 -14.81 -4.54
N TRP A 282 5.71 -14.11 -4.82
CA TRP A 282 6.16 -13.78 -6.19
C TRP A 282 6.51 -15.02 -7.04
N LYS A 283 6.81 -16.16 -6.42
CA LYS A 283 7.02 -17.47 -7.08
C LYS A 283 5.75 -18.28 -7.32
N LYS A 284 4.59 -17.81 -6.85
CA LYS A 284 3.32 -18.56 -6.82
C LYS A 284 2.36 -18.07 -7.91
N GLY A 285 1.61 -19.00 -8.51
CA GLY A 285 0.59 -18.71 -9.53
C GLY A 285 0.87 -19.38 -10.87
N LYS A 286 0.03 -19.13 -11.87
CA LYS A 286 0.25 -19.63 -13.24
C LYS A 286 1.37 -18.89 -13.97
N ASN A 287 1.51 -17.59 -13.69
CA ASN A 287 2.54 -16.72 -14.21
C ASN A 287 3.31 -16.15 -12.99
N PRO A 288 4.41 -16.79 -12.55
CA PRO A 288 5.21 -16.25 -11.45
C PRO A 288 5.94 -14.96 -11.88
N VAL A 289 6.17 -14.06 -10.93
CA VAL A 289 6.97 -12.83 -11.10
C VAL A 289 8.48 -13.14 -11.11
N ILE A 290 8.88 -14.19 -10.40
CA ILE A 290 10.28 -14.61 -10.26
C ILE A 290 10.39 -16.12 -10.52
N ILE A 291 11.29 -16.53 -11.40
CA ILE A 291 11.69 -17.93 -11.59
C ILE A 291 13.04 -18.26 -10.93
N PRO A 292 13.38 -19.55 -10.67
CA PRO A 292 14.60 -19.92 -9.95
C PRO A 292 15.92 -19.70 -10.72
N GLY A 293 16.33 -18.45 -10.90
CA GLY A 293 17.58 -18.06 -11.55
C GLY A 293 17.72 -16.55 -11.70
N ASP A 294 16.61 -15.83 -11.66
CA ASP A 294 16.55 -14.38 -11.83
C ASP A 294 17.35 -13.60 -10.78
N THR A 295 17.99 -12.53 -11.23
CA THR A 295 18.44 -11.43 -10.36
C THR A 295 17.21 -10.69 -9.82
N LEU A 296 17.18 -10.45 -8.51
CA LEU A 296 16.16 -9.60 -7.91
C LEU A 296 16.65 -8.14 -7.96
N TYR A 297 15.84 -7.27 -8.56
CA TYR A 297 16.09 -5.83 -8.61
C TYR A 297 15.17 -5.12 -7.61
N ILE A 298 15.71 -4.81 -6.42
CA ILE A 298 14.96 -4.11 -5.36
C ILE A 298 15.17 -2.61 -5.53
N LYS A 299 14.06 -1.85 -5.64
CA LYS A 299 14.06 -0.37 -5.62
C LYS A 299 13.70 0.12 -4.22
N LEU A 300 14.60 0.81 -3.52
CA LEU A 300 14.24 1.60 -2.32
C LEU A 300 13.88 3.05 -2.70
N GLY A 301 12.88 3.64 -2.06
CA GLY A 301 12.50 5.04 -2.25
C GLY A 301 11.71 5.60 -1.07
N GLY A 302 11.72 6.92 -0.89
CA GLY A 302 11.02 7.60 0.21
C GLY A 302 10.24 8.82 -0.25
N ASP A 303 9.38 9.33 0.63
CA ASP A 303 8.58 10.54 0.42
C ASP A 303 8.29 11.25 1.75
N GLY A 304 8.33 12.58 1.73
CA GLY A 304 8.08 13.47 2.87
C GLY A 304 6.82 14.30 2.64
N ARG A 305 5.95 14.41 3.64
CA ARG A 305 4.67 15.13 3.47
C ARG A 305 4.24 15.91 4.71
N ASN A 306 3.77 17.15 4.50
CA ASN A 306 3.10 17.93 5.54
C ASN A 306 1.80 17.24 5.98
N VAL A 307 1.60 17.13 7.28
CA VAL A 307 0.36 16.61 7.90
C VAL A 307 -0.20 17.66 8.86
N GLY A 308 -1.33 18.23 8.48
CA GLY A 308 -1.93 19.36 9.19
C GLY A 308 -1.02 20.59 9.18
N ARG A 309 -1.01 21.34 10.29
CA ARG A 309 -0.32 22.64 10.42
C ARG A 309 1.06 22.59 11.10
N LYS A 310 1.49 21.43 11.64
CA LYS A 310 2.67 21.34 12.53
C LYS A 310 3.49 20.05 12.44
N GLN A 311 3.02 19.01 11.75
CA GLN A 311 3.71 17.71 11.70
C GLN A 311 4.11 17.38 10.26
N ASN A 312 5.21 16.65 10.12
CA ASN A 312 5.64 16.03 8.88
C ASN A 312 5.57 14.52 9.06
N HIS A 313 5.15 13.82 8.02
CA HIS A 313 5.15 12.37 7.90
C HIS A 313 6.16 11.99 6.83
N VAL A 314 7.16 11.20 7.19
CA VAL A 314 8.17 10.69 6.26
C VAL A 314 8.03 9.18 6.19
N MET A 315 8.07 8.65 4.97
CA MET A 315 7.92 7.23 4.69
C MET A 315 9.10 6.74 3.85
N ILE A 316 9.63 5.57 4.17
CA ILE A 316 10.59 4.82 3.36
C ILE A 316 9.91 3.52 2.91
N THR A 317 10.08 3.18 1.63
CA THR A 317 9.44 2.06 0.94
C THR A 317 10.44 1.25 0.12
N PHE A 318 10.05 0.04 -0.27
CA PHE A 318 10.67 -0.68 -1.37
C PHE A 318 9.65 -1.34 -2.29
N CYS A 319 10.07 -1.68 -3.51
CA CYS A 319 9.34 -2.55 -4.42
C CYS A 319 10.30 -3.45 -5.21
N LEU A 320 9.76 -4.48 -5.86
CA LEU A 320 10.51 -5.38 -6.74
C LEU A 320 10.29 -4.96 -8.19
N LEU A 321 11.35 -4.50 -8.87
CA LEU A 321 11.26 -4.02 -10.26
C LEU A 321 10.92 -5.13 -11.26
N ASN A 322 11.14 -6.40 -10.91
CA ASN A 322 10.70 -7.56 -11.68
C ASN A 322 9.16 -7.63 -11.81
N GLU A 323 8.38 -6.89 -11.01
CA GLU A 323 6.91 -6.73 -11.20
C GLU A 323 6.54 -5.77 -12.36
N GLY A 324 7.51 -5.11 -12.99
CA GLY A 324 7.29 -4.21 -14.12
C GLY A 324 6.40 -3.01 -13.77
N GLU A 325 5.52 -2.60 -14.68
CA GLU A 325 4.61 -1.45 -14.48
C GLU A 325 3.71 -1.56 -13.23
N GLU A 326 3.54 -2.74 -12.63
CA GLU A 326 2.84 -2.90 -11.35
C GLU A 326 3.49 -2.08 -10.22
N VAL A 327 4.81 -1.83 -10.24
CA VAL A 327 5.47 -1.00 -9.21
C VAL A 327 4.99 0.46 -9.20
N LEU A 328 4.31 0.90 -10.25
CA LEU A 328 3.66 2.22 -10.31
C LEU A 328 2.34 2.27 -9.51
N LYS A 329 1.92 1.15 -8.88
CA LYS A 329 0.75 1.08 -7.99
C LYS A 329 1.14 1.27 -6.51
N PRO A 330 0.40 2.10 -5.72
CA PRO A 330 0.69 2.37 -4.31
C PRO A 330 0.72 1.17 -3.35
N ASP A 331 0.11 0.05 -3.74
CA ASP A 331 0.06 -1.21 -2.98
C ASP A 331 1.27 -2.12 -3.24
N LYS A 332 2.03 -1.89 -4.31
CA LYS A 332 3.29 -2.59 -4.65
C LYS A 332 4.53 -1.91 -4.08
N GLN A 333 4.38 -0.68 -3.57
CA GLN A 333 5.36 0.00 -2.74
C GLN A 333 5.14 -0.43 -1.28
N TYR A 334 6.02 -1.26 -0.71
CA TYR A 334 5.92 -1.77 0.66
C TYR A 334 6.66 -0.83 1.62
N SER A 335 5.98 -0.19 2.58
CA SER A 335 6.65 0.66 3.57
C SER A 335 7.56 -0.15 4.50
N ILE A 336 8.80 0.27 4.74
CA ILE A 336 9.72 -0.36 5.71
C ILE A 336 9.93 0.51 6.96
N CYS A 337 9.83 1.83 6.82
CA CYS A 337 9.88 2.79 7.92
C CYS A 337 8.83 3.88 7.67
N LEU A 338 8.14 4.33 8.73
CA LEU A 338 7.44 5.61 8.71
C LEU A 338 7.67 6.34 10.04
N TYR A 339 7.78 7.66 9.99
CA TYR A 339 7.99 8.47 11.19
C TYR A 339 7.32 9.84 11.13
N ILE A 340 7.03 10.38 12.32
CA ILE A 340 6.52 11.75 12.52
C ILE A 340 7.69 12.65 12.91
N GLY A 341 8.22 13.39 11.94
CA GLY A 341 9.46 14.15 12.11
C GLY A 341 9.86 14.89 10.84
N LYS A 342 10.91 15.70 10.90
CA LYS A 342 11.42 16.41 9.71
C LYS A 342 12.22 15.47 8.80
N GLU A 343 12.19 15.78 7.52
CA GLU A 343 13.10 15.21 6.53
C GLU A 343 14.37 16.08 6.50
N THR A 344 15.29 15.80 7.43
CA THR A 344 16.65 16.37 7.40
C THR A 344 17.66 15.24 7.32
N TYR A 345 18.85 15.55 6.80
CA TYR A 345 19.95 14.58 6.69
C TYR A 345 20.21 13.84 8.00
N GLU A 346 20.20 14.55 9.13
CA GLU A 346 20.55 14.02 10.46
C GLU A 346 19.54 12.99 10.96
N ILE A 347 18.26 13.20 10.65
CA ILE A 347 17.19 12.25 10.97
C ILE A 347 17.23 11.08 9.98
N LEU A 348 17.45 11.33 8.69
CA LEU A 348 17.54 10.29 7.68
C LEU A 348 18.76 9.38 7.87
N ASP A 349 19.90 9.90 8.33
CA ASP A 349 21.10 9.15 8.71
C ASP A 349 20.83 8.26 9.93
N ARG A 350 20.20 8.79 10.99
CA ARG A 350 19.73 8.01 12.16
C ARG A 350 18.80 6.87 11.74
N VAL A 351 17.84 7.14 10.85
CA VAL A 351 16.90 6.12 10.34
C VAL A 351 17.57 5.14 9.37
N GLY A 352 18.50 5.61 8.54
CA GLY A 352 19.28 4.79 7.61
C GLY A 352 20.08 3.71 8.33
N LYS A 353 20.65 4.05 9.50
CA LYS A 353 21.39 3.12 10.38
C LYS A 353 20.56 1.93 10.88
N ILE A 354 19.24 2.09 11.04
CA ILE A 354 18.31 0.97 11.38
C ILE A 354 18.35 -0.12 10.29
N PHE A 355 18.46 0.30 9.02
CA PHE A 355 18.49 -0.61 7.87
C PHE A 355 19.92 -0.91 7.38
N ALA A 356 20.92 -0.13 7.77
CA ALA A 356 22.29 -0.28 7.29
C ALA A 356 22.82 -1.71 7.49
N LEU A 357 22.62 -2.31 8.68
CA LEU A 357 23.01 -3.71 8.94
C LEU A 357 22.20 -4.72 8.10
N GLN A 358 20.90 -4.49 7.90
CA GLN A 358 20.06 -5.37 7.06
C GLN A 358 20.44 -5.29 5.57
N LEU A 359 20.82 -4.10 5.11
CA LEU A 359 21.31 -3.87 3.75
C LEU A 359 22.73 -4.42 3.59
N MET A 360 23.59 -4.31 4.60
CA MET A 360 24.94 -4.92 4.61
C MET A 360 24.87 -6.45 4.60
N ASP A 361 23.97 -7.07 5.36
CA ASP A 361 23.71 -8.53 5.33
C ASP A 361 23.28 -8.99 3.92
N LEU A 362 22.29 -8.31 3.34
CA LEU A 362 21.86 -8.55 1.95
C LEU A 362 22.97 -8.31 0.92
N LYS A 363 23.96 -7.45 1.22
CA LYS A 363 25.08 -7.07 0.32
C LYS A 363 26.40 -7.79 0.64
N GLN A 364 26.50 -8.62 1.67
CA GLN A 364 27.80 -9.17 2.11
C GLN A 364 28.42 -10.20 1.15
N ASN A 365 27.75 -10.48 0.03
CA ASN A 365 28.31 -11.16 -1.13
C ASN A 365 29.07 -10.24 -2.11
N GLY A 366 29.20 -8.91 -1.89
CA GLY A 366 30.00 -8.05 -2.77
C GLY A 366 30.17 -6.55 -2.43
N ILE A 367 31.34 -6.20 -1.87
CA ILE A 367 32.09 -4.91 -2.01
C ILE A 367 31.44 -3.63 -1.40
N ILE A 368 32.24 -2.58 -1.17
CA ILE A 368 31.96 -1.35 -0.39
C ILE A 368 32.60 -0.13 -1.12
N ASP A 369 32.00 1.07 -1.05
CA ASP A 369 32.76 2.35 -1.06
C ASP A 369 31.94 3.52 -0.45
N GLU A 370 32.61 4.62 -0.09
CA GLU A 370 32.10 5.74 0.74
C GLU A 370 31.73 7.01 -0.06
N ASP A 371 30.72 6.96 -0.92
CA ASP A 371 30.27 8.17 -1.62
C ASP A 371 29.46 9.15 -0.73
N GLY A 372 29.50 10.44 -1.08
CA GLY A 372 28.89 11.53 -0.33
C GLY A 372 27.69 12.19 -1.00
N LEU A 373 26.86 12.89 -0.23
CA LEU A 373 25.65 13.57 -0.72
C LEU A 373 25.80 15.09 -0.76
N ASN A 374 25.36 15.66 -1.89
CA ASN A 374 25.56 17.07 -2.24
C ASN A 374 24.24 17.85 -2.30
N ALA A 375 24.26 19.08 -1.79
CA ALA A 375 23.10 19.96 -1.82
C ALA A 375 22.90 20.55 -3.24
N PRO A 376 21.65 20.76 -3.72
CA PRO A 376 21.37 21.28 -5.07
C PRO A 376 21.94 22.68 -5.38
N ASN A 377 22.37 23.42 -4.35
CA ASN A 377 22.99 24.75 -4.44
C ASN A 377 24.53 24.72 -4.24
N SER A 378 25.15 23.54 -4.26
CA SER A 378 26.62 23.39 -4.24
C SER A 378 27.26 23.93 -5.53
N ASN A 379 28.50 24.43 -5.45
CA ASN A 379 29.29 24.77 -6.63
C ASN A 379 29.45 23.57 -7.57
N TYR A 380 29.60 22.36 -6.99
CA TYR A 380 29.51 21.09 -7.70
C TYR A 380 28.20 20.42 -7.27
N PHE A 381 27.13 20.70 -8.02
CA PHE A 381 25.75 20.32 -7.69
C PHE A 381 25.38 18.90 -8.15
N CYS A 382 26.04 18.38 -9.19
CA CYS A 382 25.71 17.08 -9.76
C CYS A 382 26.26 15.96 -8.87
N LEU A 383 25.51 14.88 -8.70
CA LEU A 383 26.00 13.70 -7.98
C LEU A 383 27.00 12.91 -8.84
N TYR A 384 26.63 12.67 -10.10
CA TYR A 384 27.30 11.71 -10.97
C TYR A 384 28.64 12.21 -11.53
N CYS A 385 28.87 13.53 -11.60
CA CYS A 385 30.07 14.11 -12.20
C CYS A 385 30.49 15.42 -11.53
N GLU A 386 31.75 15.80 -11.70
CA GLU A 386 32.32 17.07 -11.18
C GLU A 386 31.94 18.32 -12.00
N CYS A 387 30.72 18.36 -12.55
CA CYS A 387 30.24 19.55 -13.26
C CYS A 387 29.99 20.71 -12.28
N ASP A 388 30.67 21.82 -12.51
CA ASP A 388 30.51 23.03 -11.71
C ASP A 388 29.36 23.92 -12.23
N ILE A 389 28.88 24.81 -11.35
CA ILE A 389 27.75 25.70 -11.63
C ILE A 389 27.96 26.63 -12.83
N LYS A 390 29.20 26.97 -13.20
CA LYS A 390 29.52 27.79 -14.38
C LYS A 390 29.48 26.97 -15.66
N SER A 391 30.00 25.74 -15.64
CA SER A 391 30.11 24.89 -16.84
C SER A 391 28.83 24.16 -17.24
N ARG A 392 27.80 24.13 -16.36
CA ARG A 392 26.56 23.35 -16.54
C ARG A 392 25.77 23.59 -17.82
N HIS A 393 25.88 24.78 -18.42
CA HIS A 393 25.23 25.14 -19.69
C HIS A 393 25.92 24.52 -20.92
N ASN A 394 27.21 24.16 -20.81
CA ASN A 394 28.03 23.85 -21.97
C ASN A 394 27.81 22.40 -22.43
N MET A 395 26.83 22.24 -23.32
CA MET A 395 26.43 20.97 -23.93
C MET A 395 27.49 20.35 -24.88
N ASN A 396 28.69 20.95 -25.01
CA ASN A 396 29.79 20.41 -25.79
C ASN A 396 30.91 19.78 -24.90
N LEU A 397 30.81 19.91 -23.57
CA LEU A 397 31.71 19.24 -22.63
C LEU A 397 31.20 17.82 -22.31
N SER A 398 32.13 16.89 -22.12
CA SER A 398 31.83 15.52 -21.68
C SER A 398 31.82 15.43 -20.16
N TRP A 399 30.77 14.83 -19.59
CA TRP A 399 30.55 14.70 -18.15
C TRP A 399 30.26 13.24 -17.79
N PRO A 400 31.26 12.34 -17.84
CA PRO A 400 31.06 10.93 -17.51
C PRO A 400 30.64 10.75 -16.04
N PRO A 401 29.85 9.72 -15.72
CA PRO A 401 29.31 9.51 -14.37
C PRO A 401 30.34 8.87 -13.42
N THR A 402 31.48 9.54 -13.19
CA THR A 402 32.61 9.06 -12.36
C THR A 402 32.51 9.39 -10.86
N GLY A 403 31.38 9.95 -10.42
CA GLY A 403 31.20 10.55 -9.11
C GLY A 403 31.76 11.97 -8.99
N ASN A 404 31.41 12.64 -7.89
CA ASN A 404 31.74 14.04 -7.64
C ASN A 404 32.58 14.20 -6.36
N LYS A 405 33.90 14.01 -6.48
CA LYS A 405 34.82 14.04 -5.33
C LYS A 405 35.09 15.46 -4.80
N LYS A 406 34.77 16.49 -5.58
CA LYS A 406 34.91 17.92 -5.21
C LYS A 406 33.68 18.52 -4.51
N GLY A 407 32.52 17.89 -4.61
CA GLY A 407 31.29 18.35 -3.97
C GLY A 407 31.12 17.91 -2.52
N ASN A 408 31.54 16.67 -2.22
CA ASN A 408 31.12 15.89 -1.05
C ASN A 408 31.37 16.60 0.30
N LYS A 409 30.28 16.93 1.01
CA LYS A 409 30.30 17.58 2.34
C LYS A 409 29.79 16.69 3.49
N LYS A 410 29.10 15.60 3.17
CA LYS A 410 28.58 14.59 4.10
C LYS A 410 28.58 13.23 3.39
N SER A 411 28.72 12.14 4.15
CA SER A 411 28.61 10.76 3.65
C SER A 411 27.21 10.46 3.08
N SER A 412 27.06 9.34 2.37
CA SER A 412 25.74 8.83 2.01
C SER A 412 24.96 8.35 3.24
N ILE A 413 23.63 8.55 3.20
CA ILE A 413 22.66 7.97 4.14
C ILE A 413 22.64 6.43 4.01
N PHE A 414 23.01 5.90 2.84
CA PHE A 414 23.16 4.48 2.57
C PHE A 414 24.50 4.20 1.86
N PRO A 415 25.64 4.14 2.60
CA PRO A 415 26.97 3.81 2.02
C PRO A 415 27.07 2.35 1.53
N VAL A 416 25.96 1.61 1.59
CA VAL A 416 25.84 0.25 1.10
C VAL A 416 25.60 0.22 -0.42
N ILE A 417 25.19 1.33 -1.06
CA ILE A 417 24.76 1.36 -2.47
C ILE A 417 25.68 2.20 -3.34
N ASP A 418 26.03 1.62 -4.49
CA ASP A 418 26.82 2.19 -5.59
C ASP A 418 26.13 3.42 -6.21
N LEU A 419 26.92 4.45 -6.53
CA LEU A 419 26.46 5.70 -7.14
C LEU A 419 25.63 5.49 -8.44
N LEU A 420 26.01 4.53 -9.26
CA LEU A 420 25.36 4.17 -10.52
C LEU A 420 24.06 3.39 -10.32
N ASN A 421 23.65 3.13 -9.08
CA ASN A 421 22.35 2.56 -8.74
C ASN A 421 21.41 3.58 -8.07
N TYR A 422 21.78 4.86 -7.97
CA TYR A 422 20.88 5.98 -7.65
C TYR A 422 20.30 6.53 -8.96
N ILE A 423 19.04 6.24 -9.27
CA ILE A 423 18.44 6.63 -10.54
C ILE A 423 17.74 8.01 -10.44
N PRO A 424 17.95 8.92 -11.42
CA PRO A 424 17.23 10.20 -11.52
C PRO A 424 15.70 10.07 -11.55
N ASP A 425 15.02 11.04 -10.93
CA ASP A 425 13.56 11.05 -10.80
C ASP A 425 12.83 11.62 -12.03
N GLU A 426 12.08 10.75 -12.71
CA GLU A 426 11.19 11.06 -13.83
C GLU A 426 10.15 12.16 -13.51
N LEU A 427 9.50 12.06 -12.35
CA LEU A 427 8.45 12.99 -11.93
C LEU A 427 9.05 14.31 -11.45
N HIS A 428 10.10 14.29 -10.62
CA HIS A 428 10.72 15.53 -10.18
C HIS A 428 11.44 16.27 -11.31
N THR A 429 11.96 15.56 -12.33
CA THR A 429 12.44 16.19 -13.58
C THR A 429 11.32 16.95 -14.29
N LEU A 430 10.12 16.37 -14.45
CA LEU A 430 8.95 17.09 -14.96
C LEU A 430 8.64 18.31 -14.08
N LEU A 431 8.42 18.09 -12.78
CA LEU A 431 7.91 19.12 -11.87
C LEU A 431 8.84 20.35 -11.86
N ARG A 432 10.14 20.12 -11.66
CA ARG A 432 11.15 21.18 -11.48
C ARG A 432 11.44 21.95 -12.78
N ILE A 433 11.55 21.27 -13.92
CA ILE A 433 11.76 21.96 -15.20
C ILE A 433 10.50 22.73 -15.61
N SER A 434 9.30 22.20 -15.34
CA SER A 434 8.05 22.93 -15.57
C SER A 434 7.97 24.21 -14.73
N ASP A 435 8.32 24.14 -13.44
CA ASP A 435 8.32 25.32 -12.55
C ASP A 435 9.25 26.41 -13.08
N ILE A 436 10.44 26.04 -13.57
CA ILE A 436 11.42 26.96 -14.14
C ILE A 436 10.91 27.60 -15.44
N LEU A 437 10.30 26.82 -16.34
CA LEU A 437 9.69 27.32 -17.57
C LEU A 437 8.55 28.31 -17.28
N MET A 438 7.70 28.01 -16.28
CA MET A 438 6.64 28.91 -15.81
C MET A 438 7.21 30.18 -15.16
N GLU A 439 8.18 30.04 -14.26
CA GLU A 439 8.79 31.15 -13.54
C GLU A 439 9.45 32.15 -14.49
N PHE A 440 10.18 31.69 -15.50
CA PHE A 440 10.77 32.57 -16.51
C PHE A 440 9.72 33.24 -17.40
N LEU A 441 8.69 32.52 -17.85
CA LEU A 441 7.59 33.11 -18.61
C LEU A 441 6.86 34.20 -17.80
N PHE A 442 6.51 33.93 -16.54
CA PHE A 442 5.79 34.88 -15.70
C PHE A 442 6.68 36.07 -15.30
N LYS A 443 7.97 35.88 -15.03
CA LYS A 443 8.93 36.99 -14.83
C LYS A 443 8.98 37.94 -16.03
N ASP A 444 8.93 37.42 -17.26
CA ASP A 444 8.88 38.25 -18.47
C ASP A 444 7.54 38.99 -18.63
N LEU A 445 6.42 38.37 -18.23
CA LEU A 445 5.11 38.99 -18.32
C LEU A 445 4.86 40.03 -17.22
N PHE A 446 5.35 39.80 -15.99
CA PHE A 446 5.27 40.78 -14.89
C PHE A 446 6.07 42.06 -15.14
N ARG A 447 7.06 42.03 -16.05
CA ARG A 447 7.81 43.22 -16.51
C ARG A 447 6.97 44.16 -17.39
N ARG A 448 5.77 43.75 -17.81
CA ARG A 448 4.93 44.52 -18.74
C ARG A 448 3.86 45.33 -18.01
N ASN A 449 3.78 46.62 -18.34
CA ASN A 449 2.85 47.58 -17.71
C ASN A 449 1.36 47.22 -17.90
N ASP A 450 1.03 46.40 -18.90
CA ASP A 450 -0.32 45.90 -19.19
C ASP A 450 -0.67 44.59 -18.46
N PHE A 451 0.22 44.03 -17.63
CA PHE A 451 0.02 42.71 -17.01
C PHE A 451 -1.29 42.62 -16.22
N GLU A 452 -1.44 43.43 -15.18
CA GLU A 452 -2.58 43.37 -14.24
C GLU A 452 -3.93 43.74 -14.90
N ARG A 453 -3.90 44.53 -15.97
CA ARG A 453 -5.12 45.08 -16.63
C ARG A 453 -5.64 44.26 -17.81
N ASN A 454 -4.87 43.29 -18.31
CA ASN A 454 -5.13 42.69 -19.62
C ASN A 454 -4.54 41.27 -19.77
N ILE A 455 -3.28 41.08 -19.38
CA ILE A 455 -2.60 39.78 -19.55
C ILE A 455 -3.09 38.77 -18.50
N LYS A 456 -3.24 39.21 -17.24
CA LYS A 456 -3.62 38.36 -16.10
C LYS A 456 -4.87 37.52 -16.40
N GLU A 457 -5.99 38.18 -16.64
CA GLU A 457 -7.29 37.54 -16.88
C GLU A 457 -7.28 36.62 -18.11
N LYS A 458 -6.51 36.98 -19.15
CA LYS A 458 -6.37 36.15 -20.36
C LYS A 458 -5.63 34.84 -20.09
N ILE A 459 -4.59 34.87 -19.26
CA ILE A 459 -3.86 33.65 -18.86
C ILE A 459 -4.74 32.77 -17.99
N GLU A 460 -5.43 33.35 -17.00
CA GLU A 460 -6.35 32.61 -16.12
C GLU A 460 -7.49 31.98 -16.92
N LYS A 461 -8.06 32.72 -17.89
CA LYS A 461 -9.03 32.19 -18.86
C LYS A 461 -8.42 31.05 -19.71
N LYS A 462 -7.20 31.18 -20.22
CA LYS A 462 -6.54 30.13 -21.01
C LYS A 462 -6.25 28.86 -20.19
N MET A 463 -5.87 28.99 -18.92
CA MET A 463 -5.73 27.84 -18.02
C MET A 463 -7.10 27.19 -17.75
N SER A 464 -8.16 27.98 -17.56
CA SER A 464 -9.53 27.49 -17.41
C SER A 464 -10.05 26.77 -18.68
N GLU A 465 -9.74 27.29 -19.88
CA GLU A 465 -10.01 26.62 -21.17
C GLU A 465 -9.30 25.26 -21.30
N LEU A 466 -8.16 25.06 -20.63
CA LEU A 466 -7.46 23.77 -20.52
C LEU A 466 -7.94 22.89 -19.34
N ASN A 467 -9.00 23.29 -18.63
CA ASN A 467 -9.46 22.68 -17.38
C ASN A 467 -8.33 22.56 -16.34
N ILE A 468 -7.66 23.70 -16.09
CA ILE A 468 -6.65 23.88 -15.03
C ILE A 468 -7.12 25.04 -14.14
N HIS A 469 -7.23 24.80 -12.82
CA HIS A 469 -7.50 25.87 -11.86
C HIS A 469 -6.19 26.61 -11.54
N PHE A 470 -6.11 27.87 -11.94
CA PHE A 470 -4.90 28.69 -11.85
C PHE A 470 -5.26 30.18 -11.70
N GLU A 471 -4.68 30.84 -10.71
CA GLU A 471 -4.91 32.25 -10.40
C GLU A 471 -3.60 32.96 -10.02
N PHE A 472 -3.49 34.26 -10.32
CA PHE A 472 -2.41 35.13 -9.86
C PHE A 472 -2.86 35.99 -8.66
N TYR A 473 -2.12 35.86 -7.56
CA TYR A 473 -2.32 36.62 -6.32
C TYR A 473 -1.07 37.43 -5.94
N ARG A 474 -1.22 38.40 -5.05
CA ARG A 474 -0.09 39.17 -4.47
C ARG A 474 0.24 38.63 -3.08
N ASN A 475 1.52 38.61 -2.71
CA ASN A 475 1.91 38.19 -1.36
C ASN A 475 1.58 39.26 -0.30
N ASN A 476 0.97 38.83 0.81
CA ASN A 476 0.60 39.71 1.92
C ASN A 476 1.81 40.44 2.53
N SER A 477 2.98 39.79 2.56
CA SER A 477 4.24 40.35 3.06
C SER A 477 4.86 41.41 2.15
N SER A 478 4.52 41.43 0.86
CA SER A 478 5.17 42.25 -0.15
C SER A 478 4.21 42.55 -1.31
N ARG A 479 3.44 43.63 -1.16
CA ARG A 479 2.44 44.15 -2.13
C ARG A 479 2.95 44.36 -3.57
N SER A 480 4.26 44.35 -3.78
CA SER A 480 4.95 44.49 -5.07
C SER A 480 5.24 43.16 -5.79
N SER A 481 5.10 42.00 -5.14
CA SER A 481 5.38 40.70 -5.76
C SER A 481 4.11 39.92 -6.09
N TRP A 482 4.06 39.39 -7.31
CA TRP A 482 3.05 38.43 -7.77
C TRP A 482 3.47 37.00 -7.45
N SER A 483 2.49 36.13 -7.29
CA SER A 483 2.63 34.68 -7.09
C SER A 483 1.42 33.99 -7.75
N TRP A 484 1.50 32.68 -7.94
CA TRP A 484 0.51 31.93 -8.72
C TRP A 484 0.19 30.58 -8.10
N THR A 485 -0.98 30.02 -8.43
CA THR A 485 -1.38 28.66 -8.02
C THR A 485 -0.34 27.63 -8.47
N SER A 486 0.21 26.87 -7.51
CA SER A 486 1.15 25.77 -7.82
C SER A 486 0.43 24.65 -8.57
N LEU A 487 0.98 24.21 -9.70
CA LEU A 487 0.39 23.19 -10.56
C LEU A 487 0.91 21.78 -10.24
N MET A 488 -0.01 20.83 -10.14
CA MET A 488 0.30 19.41 -9.99
C MET A 488 0.78 18.80 -11.31
N GLY A 489 1.46 17.65 -11.24
CA GLY A 489 2.00 16.94 -12.41
C GLY A 489 1.03 16.78 -13.60
N PRO A 490 -0.23 16.36 -13.43
CA PRO A 490 -1.20 16.25 -14.53
C PRO A 490 -1.48 17.59 -15.24
N ASP A 491 -1.56 18.69 -14.49
CA ASP A 491 -1.86 20.00 -15.04
C ASP A 491 -0.63 20.64 -15.69
N LYS A 492 0.57 20.41 -15.13
CA LYS A 492 1.84 20.71 -15.79
C LYS A 492 1.97 20.03 -17.16
N LYS A 493 1.53 18.77 -17.31
CA LYS A 493 1.49 18.08 -18.61
C LYS A 493 0.56 18.77 -19.61
N LYS A 494 -0.71 19.01 -19.23
CA LYS A 494 -1.68 19.74 -20.08
C LYS A 494 -1.11 21.09 -20.53
N MET A 495 -0.52 21.83 -19.59
CA MET A 495 0.05 23.15 -19.81
C MET A 495 1.22 23.11 -20.81
N LEU A 496 2.22 22.26 -20.61
CA LEU A 496 3.35 22.13 -21.54
C LEU A 496 2.92 21.71 -22.96
N GLN A 497 1.87 20.89 -23.05
CA GLN A 497 1.37 20.36 -24.32
C GLN A 497 0.48 21.36 -25.09
N HIS A 498 -0.30 22.20 -24.39
CA HIS A 498 -1.39 22.96 -24.99
C HIS A 498 -1.43 24.47 -24.68
N PHE A 499 -0.63 25.00 -23.75
CA PHE A 499 -0.68 26.43 -23.41
C PHE A 499 -0.02 27.29 -24.51
N PRO A 500 -0.73 28.26 -25.12
CA PRO A 500 -0.25 29.00 -26.28
C PRO A 500 0.65 30.18 -25.87
N VAL A 501 1.91 29.91 -25.52
CA VAL A 501 2.88 30.95 -25.10
C VAL A 501 3.05 32.05 -26.16
N SER A 502 2.90 31.73 -27.45
CA SER A 502 2.99 32.68 -28.56
C SER A 502 1.84 33.70 -28.62
N GLU A 503 0.69 33.47 -27.96
CA GLU A 503 -0.34 34.49 -27.78
C GLU A 503 0.10 35.60 -26.81
N PHE A 504 1.04 35.30 -25.90
CA PHE A 504 1.44 36.20 -24.80
C PHE A 504 2.81 36.85 -24.99
N ILE A 505 3.75 36.16 -25.65
CA ILE A 505 5.09 36.67 -25.98
C ILE A 505 5.16 36.98 -27.48
N SER A 506 5.36 38.25 -27.82
CA SER A 506 5.30 38.74 -29.20
C SER A 506 6.45 38.27 -30.09
N GLY A 507 6.13 37.92 -31.34
CA GLY A 507 7.11 37.62 -32.40
C GLY A 507 7.78 36.25 -32.25
N VAL A 508 8.87 36.05 -33.00
CA VAL A 508 9.57 34.75 -33.11
C VAL A 508 9.98 34.18 -31.74
N ARG A 509 10.30 35.03 -30.76
CA ARG A 509 10.64 34.59 -29.39
C ARG A 509 9.51 33.81 -28.71
N GLY A 510 8.25 34.19 -28.91
CA GLY A 510 7.11 33.47 -28.33
C GLY A 510 6.93 32.08 -28.93
N ILE A 511 7.11 31.97 -30.24
CA ILE A 511 7.06 30.69 -30.97
C ILE A 511 8.18 29.75 -30.49
N ILE A 512 9.40 30.26 -30.28
CA ILE A 512 10.52 29.46 -29.75
C ILE A 512 10.23 28.97 -28.32
N ILE A 513 9.71 29.83 -27.43
CA ILE A 513 9.38 29.41 -26.05
C ILE A 513 8.23 28.40 -26.04
N GLU A 514 7.21 28.55 -26.90
CA GLU A 514 6.13 27.57 -27.02
C GLU A 514 6.63 26.21 -27.53
N ASN A 515 7.56 26.22 -28.49
CA ASN A 515 8.21 25.00 -28.96
C ASN A 515 9.08 24.37 -27.88
N LEU A 516 9.85 25.14 -27.09
CA LEU A 516 10.60 24.62 -25.93
C LEU A 516 9.71 23.91 -24.91
N TRP A 517 8.48 24.37 -24.68
CA TRP A 517 7.52 23.71 -23.78
C TRP A 517 7.05 22.36 -24.35
N LYS A 518 6.74 22.33 -25.65
CA LYS A 518 6.29 21.12 -26.37
C LYS A 518 7.42 20.09 -26.55
N GLU A 519 8.62 20.54 -26.86
CA GLU A 519 9.84 19.71 -26.94
C GLU A 519 10.19 19.10 -25.59
N PHE A 520 10.11 19.87 -24.50
CA PHE A 520 10.31 19.32 -23.16
C PHE A 520 9.27 18.26 -22.81
N TYR A 521 7.99 18.48 -23.15
CA TYR A 521 6.95 17.48 -22.98
C TYR A 521 7.21 16.21 -23.80
N GLN A 522 7.72 16.33 -25.03
CA GLN A 522 8.12 15.18 -25.87
C GLN A 522 9.30 14.40 -25.27
N LEU A 523 10.34 15.08 -24.80
CA LEU A 523 11.46 14.45 -24.08
C LEU A 523 10.98 13.71 -22.84
N TYR A 524 10.10 14.33 -22.06
CA TYR A 524 9.56 13.76 -20.85
C TYR A 524 8.63 12.55 -21.11
N GLU A 525 7.73 12.60 -22.11
CA GLU A 525 6.93 11.41 -22.47
C GLU A 525 7.77 10.32 -23.14
N PHE A 526 8.90 10.66 -23.80
CA PHE A 526 9.89 9.68 -24.23
C PHE A 526 10.49 8.92 -23.04
N MET A 527 10.88 9.60 -21.94
CA MET A 527 11.35 8.98 -20.69
C MET A 527 10.34 8.00 -20.05
N ARG A 528 9.08 8.02 -20.50
CA ARG A 528 7.97 7.18 -20.05
C ARG A 528 7.67 5.99 -20.96
N LYS A 529 8.47 5.76 -22.01
CA LYS A 529 8.43 4.53 -22.81
C LYS A 529 8.83 3.31 -21.96
N PRO A 530 8.30 2.12 -22.27
CA PRO A 530 8.68 0.89 -21.59
C PRO A 530 10.04 0.34 -22.05
N ASN A 531 10.47 0.61 -23.29
CA ASN A 531 11.69 0.08 -23.89
C ASN A 531 12.32 1.11 -24.85
N TYR A 532 13.61 0.93 -25.15
CA TYR A 532 14.40 1.84 -26.00
C TYR A 532 15.40 1.09 -26.89
N THR A 533 15.52 1.47 -28.16
CA THR A 533 16.67 1.16 -29.02
C THR A 533 17.84 2.12 -28.76
N GLU A 534 19.08 1.80 -29.18
CA GLU A 534 20.20 2.77 -29.06
C GLU A 534 19.99 4.01 -29.94
N GLU A 535 19.40 3.84 -31.12
CA GLU A 535 19.08 4.94 -32.05
C GLU A 535 18.08 5.93 -31.44
N GLU A 536 17.07 5.42 -30.73
CA GLU A 536 16.13 6.23 -29.96
C GLU A 536 16.83 6.95 -28.79
N ILE A 537 17.70 6.30 -28.02
CA ILE A 537 18.44 6.96 -26.91
C ILE A 537 19.38 8.04 -27.47
N LEU A 538 20.06 7.78 -28.59
CA LEU A 538 20.91 8.75 -29.28
C LEU A 538 20.09 9.95 -29.80
N THR A 539 18.89 9.70 -30.33
CA THR A 539 17.96 10.76 -30.74
C THR A 539 17.50 11.59 -29.53
N PHE A 540 17.14 10.94 -28.42
CA PHE A 540 16.79 11.63 -27.17
C PHE A 540 17.95 12.47 -26.63
N GLU A 541 19.17 11.93 -26.60
CA GLU A 541 20.38 12.63 -26.14
C GLU A 541 20.68 13.88 -26.98
N ASN A 542 20.59 13.76 -28.31
CA ASN A 542 20.77 14.89 -29.22
C ASN A 542 19.65 15.94 -29.06
N ASN A 543 18.40 15.51 -28.97
CA ASN A 543 17.26 16.40 -28.79
C ASN A 543 17.32 17.15 -27.46
N ALA A 544 17.69 16.48 -26.37
CA ALA A 544 17.85 17.09 -25.05
C ALA A 544 18.98 18.13 -25.05
N LYS A 545 20.15 17.81 -25.64
CA LYS A 545 21.27 18.76 -25.77
C LYS A 545 20.91 19.96 -26.66
N ASN A 546 20.15 19.76 -27.73
CA ASN A 546 19.65 20.85 -28.58
C ASN A 546 18.61 21.71 -27.86
N TRP A 547 17.71 21.11 -27.09
CA TRP A 547 16.72 21.80 -26.28
C TRP A 547 17.36 22.75 -25.26
N VAL A 548 18.42 22.33 -24.54
CA VAL A 548 19.16 23.24 -23.64
C VAL A 548 19.90 24.34 -24.42
N LYS A 549 20.50 24.04 -25.59
CA LYS A 549 21.13 25.06 -26.46
C LYS A 549 20.13 26.12 -26.93
N THR A 550 18.87 25.74 -27.17
CA THR A 550 17.78 26.66 -27.54
C THR A 550 17.28 27.44 -26.31
N PHE A 551 17.16 26.79 -25.14
CA PHE A 551 16.80 27.45 -23.87
C PHE A 551 17.79 28.56 -23.50
N SER A 552 19.09 28.29 -23.55
CA SER A 552 20.15 29.26 -23.24
C SER A 552 20.63 30.07 -24.45
N GLN A 553 19.82 30.19 -25.52
CA GLN A 553 20.24 30.87 -26.74
C GLN A 553 20.50 32.37 -26.47
N PRO A 554 21.72 32.88 -26.69
CA PRO A 554 22.06 34.28 -26.42
C PRO A 554 21.44 35.24 -27.43
N ALA A 555 21.29 36.50 -27.01
CA ALA A 555 20.86 37.58 -27.90
C ALA A 555 21.87 37.81 -29.03
N ARG A 556 21.38 38.20 -30.22
CA ARG A 556 22.21 38.52 -31.39
C ARG A 556 21.94 39.95 -31.86
N GLY A 557 22.98 40.76 -31.90
CA GLY A 557 22.94 42.18 -32.30
C GLY A 557 23.73 43.08 -31.34
N GLN A 558 24.05 44.30 -31.75
CA GLN A 558 24.61 45.31 -30.84
C GLN A 558 23.50 45.89 -29.97
N ILE A 559 23.79 46.06 -28.67
CA ILE A 559 22.89 46.71 -27.73
C ILE A 559 22.55 48.12 -28.25
N ASN A 560 21.26 48.48 -28.22
CA ASN A 560 20.67 49.72 -28.73
C ASN A 560 20.52 49.87 -30.27
N THR A 561 20.58 48.78 -31.07
CA THR A 561 20.10 48.81 -32.47
C THR A 561 18.72 48.18 -32.62
N ALA A 562 17.96 48.60 -33.65
CA ALA A 562 16.64 48.02 -33.99
C ALA A 562 16.71 46.56 -34.51
N THR A 563 17.90 45.97 -34.58
CA THR A 563 18.19 44.63 -35.11
C THR A 563 18.54 43.61 -34.02
N VAL A 564 18.36 43.94 -32.74
CA VAL A 564 18.59 42.99 -31.63
C VAL A 564 17.53 41.88 -31.63
N ILE A 565 17.96 40.67 -31.99
CA ILE A 565 17.22 39.44 -31.69
C ILE A 565 17.45 39.16 -30.20
N LEU A 566 16.42 39.32 -29.37
CA LEU A 566 16.49 38.91 -27.96
C LEU A 566 16.78 37.41 -27.85
N GLY A 567 17.65 37.07 -26.92
CA GLY A 567 17.87 35.69 -26.50
C GLY A 567 16.65 35.09 -25.81
N ILE A 568 16.70 33.79 -25.56
CA ILE A 568 15.63 33.08 -24.87
C ILE A 568 15.81 33.27 -23.36
N TYR A 569 16.70 32.50 -22.73
CA TYR A 569 17.19 32.69 -21.36
C TYR A 569 18.73 32.65 -21.32
N ARG A 570 19.34 32.85 -20.14
CA ARG A 570 20.80 32.93 -20.00
C ARG A 570 21.41 31.55 -19.75
N GLU A 571 22.72 31.44 -19.98
CA GLU A 571 23.52 30.26 -19.61
C GLU A 571 23.52 29.99 -18.10
N GLU A 572 23.52 31.05 -17.29
CA GLU A 572 23.37 30.97 -15.82
C GLU A 572 21.99 30.45 -15.37
N ASP A 573 20.96 30.47 -16.23
CA ASP A 573 19.61 29.99 -15.91
C ASP A 573 19.44 28.46 -16.06
N VAL A 574 20.40 27.76 -16.68
CA VAL A 574 20.34 26.30 -16.91
C VAL A 574 20.43 25.53 -15.60
N THR A 575 19.38 24.83 -15.20
CA THR A 575 19.27 24.22 -13.85
C THR A 575 19.95 22.85 -13.71
N PRO A 576 20.19 22.37 -12.47
CA PRO A 576 20.66 21.00 -12.21
C PRO A 576 19.83 19.90 -12.91
N TYR A 577 18.51 20.04 -12.99
CA TYR A 577 17.63 19.08 -13.67
C TYR A 577 17.80 19.12 -15.18
N MET A 578 18.08 20.28 -15.77
CA MET A 578 18.38 20.41 -17.20
C MET A 578 19.71 19.74 -17.55
N HIS A 579 20.74 19.90 -16.72
CA HIS A 579 22.01 19.18 -16.86
C HIS A 579 21.84 17.66 -16.66
N MET A 580 21.04 17.24 -15.66
CA MET A 580 20.72 15.83 -15.40
C MET A 580 20.00 15.18 -16.59
N LEU A 581 19.03 15.88 -17.18
CA LEU A 581 18.27 15.48 -18.36
C LEU A 581 19.16 15.27 -19.60
N THR A 582 20.17 16.13 -19.82
CA THR A 582 21.02 16.05 -21.03
C THR A 582 22.23 15.13 -20.91
N MET A 583 22.82 15.02 -19.72
CA MET A 583 24.08 14.29 -19.52
C MET A 583 23.90 12.91 -18.91
N HIS A 584 22.93 12.72 -18.00
CA HIS A 584 22.87 11.53 -17.14
C HIS A 584 21.67 10.63 -17.45
N ILE A 585 20.49 11.17 -17.77
CA ILE A 585 19.33 10.35 -18.16
C ILE A 585 19.61 9.45 -19.40
N PRO A 586 20.30 9.90 -20.47
CA PRO A 586 20.69 9.04 -21.58
C PRO A 586 21.68 7.92 -21.21
N PHE A 587 22.51 8.12 -20.17
CA PHE A 587 23.37 7.07 -19.62
C PHE A 587 22.54 6.02 -18.87
N PHE A 588 21.68 6.46 -17.95
CA PHE A 588 20.79 5.57 -17.19
C PHE A 588 19.81 4.80 -18.07
N MET A 589 19.34 5.37 -19.19
CA MET A 589 18.54 4.63 -20.18
C MET A 589 19.28 3.43 -20.76
N ARG A 590 20.58 3.53 -21.03
CA ARG A 590 21.41 2.42 -21.54
C ARG A 590 21.67 1.37 -20.46
N GLN A 591 22.12 1.82 -19.29
CA GLN A 591 22.41 0.95 -18.15
C GLN A 591 21.17 0.16 -17.66
N LEU A 592 19.98 0.76 -17.66
CA LEU A 592 18.75 0.08 -17.27
C LEU A 592 18.27 -0.88 -18.38
N LYS A 593 18.46 -0.54 -19.65
CA LYS A 593 18.18 -1.41 -20.79
C LYS A 593 19.04 -2.68 -20.79
N GLU A 594 20.32 -2.60 -20.41
CA GLU A 594 21.18 -3.78 -20.19
C GLU A 594 20.61 -4.72 -19.12
N LYS A 595 19.96 -4.16 -18.09
CA LYS A 595 19.25 -4.89 -17.02
C LYS A 595 17.81 -5.30 -17.39
N ASN A 596 17.36 -5.02 -18.63
CA ASN A 596 15.98 -5.19 -19.10
C ASN A 596 14.93 -4.45 -18.24
N LEU A 597 15.27 -3.24 -17.77
CA LEU A 597 14.43 -2.38 -16.94
C LEU A 597 14.07 -1.07 -17.66
N ALA A 598 12.83 -0.61 -17.50
CA ALA A 598 12.40 0.69 -18.01
C ALA A 598 12.74 1.83 -17.03
N PHE A 599 13.29 2.94 -17.53
CA PHE A 599 13.56 4.15 -16.74
C PHE A 599 12.32 4.63 -15.94
N ARG A 600 11.14 4.49 -16.53
CA ARG A 600 9.84 4.84 -15.92
C ARG A 600 9.56 4.14 -14.59
N LEU A 601 10.05 2.91 -14.36
CA LEU A 601 9.81 2.17 -13.11
C LEU A 601 10.39 2.88 -11.88
N PHE A 602 11.33 3.80 -12.11
CA PHE A 602 11.99 4.59 -11.06
C PHE A 602 11.14 5.78 -10.57
N SER A 603 10.09 6.20 -11.29
CA SER A 603 9.15 7.25 -10.85
C SER A 603 8.74 7.18 -9.37
N THR A 604 8.71 8.33 -8.67
CA THR A 604 8.19 8.50 -7.29
C THR A 604 6.66 8.57 -7.23
N SER A 605 5.97 8.70 -8.37
CA SER A 605 4.50 8.91 -8.45
C SER A 605 3.65 7.89 -7.66
N SER A 606 4.12 6.64 -7.53
CA SER A 606 3.46 5.61 -6.72
C SER A 606 3.65 5.81 -5.22
N ILE A 607 4.80 6.35 -4.81
CA ILE A 607 5.19 6.65 -3.42
C ILE A 607 4.45 7.90 -2.93
N GLU A 608 4.42 8.99 -3.71
CA GLU A 608 3.62 10.18 -3.39
C GLU A 608 2.14 9.84 -3.19
N LYS A 609 1.58 9.04 -4.13
CA LYS A 609 0.19 8.60 -4.09
C LYS A 609 -0.09 7.70 -2.90
N LYS A 610 0.87 6.85 -2.50
CA LYS A 610 0.80 6.04 -1.28
C LYS A 610 0.79 6.91 -0.03
N ASN A 611 1.70 7.88 0.08
CA ASN A 611 1.77 8.81 1.21
C ASN A 611 0.49 9.65 1.32
N HIS A 612 0.01 10.20 0.20
CA HIS A 612 -1.28 10.91 0.15
C HIS A 612 -2.45 10.02 0.61
N CYS A 613 -2.50 8.74 0.20
CA CYS A 613 -3.48 7.79 0.71
C CYS A 613 -3.33 7.55 2.22
N GLN A 614 -2.13 7.25 2.73
CA GLN A 614 -1.89 7.05 4.17
C GLN A 614 -2.29 8.30 4.98
N VAL A 615 -1.87 9.49 4.56
CA VAL A 615 -2.23 10.77 5.21
C VAL A 615 -3.76 10.96 5.23
N ARG A 616 -4.45 10.75 4.09
CA ARG A 616 -5.91 10.88 4.02
C ARG A 616 -6.63 9.91 4.96
N LEU A 617 -6.15 8.66 5.09
CA LEU A 617 -6.82 7.60 5.83
C LEU A 617 -6.55 7.60 7.33
N PHE A 618 -5.32 7.93 7.75
CA PHE A 618 -4.90 7.82 9.15
C PHE A 618 -4.85 9.17 9.88
N PHE A 619 -4.85 10.29 9.15
CA PHE A 619 -4.77 11.65 9.72
C PHE A 619 -5.87 12.60 9.21
N GLY A 620 -6.49 12.32 8.05
CA GLY A 620 -7.54 13.15 7.46
C GLY A 620 -8.97 12.80 7.88
N GLY A 621 -9.20 11.58 8.36
CA GLY A 621 -10.48 11.12 8.92
C GLY A 621 -10.46 11.02 10.45
N THR A 622 -11.63 10.84 11.06
CA THR A 622 -11.72 10.46 12.48
C THR A 622 -10.95 9.15 12.71
N THR A 623 -10.08 9.15 13.72
CA THR A 623 -9.16 8.01 13.96
C THR A 623 -9.94 6.72 14.18
N MET A 624 -9.71 5.73 13.30
CA MET A 624 -10.43 4.46 13.27
C MET A 624 -10.35 3.75 14.64
N GLY A 625 -11.43 3.85 15.42
CA GLY A 625 -11.57 3.26 16.76
C GLY A 625 -11.75 4.26 17.91
N GLY A 626 -11.56 5.58 17.71
CA GLY A 626 -11.98 6.63 18.66
C GLY A 626 -11.35 6.61 20.07
N GLY A 627 -10.31 5.81 20.32
CA GLY A 627 -9.65 5.67 21.62
C GLY A 627 -8.28 6.36 21.68
N LYS A 628 -7.85 6.73 22.89
CA LYS A 628 -6.44 7.01 23.17
C LYS A 628 -5.66 5.71 22.93
N LYS A 629 -4.69 5.72 22.00
CA LYS A 629 -3.84 4.56 21.69
C LYS A 629 -2.45 4.76 22.29
N ASN A 630 -1.92 3.71 22.93
CA ASN A 630 -0.56 3.70 23.51
C ASN A 630 0.54 3.46 22.44
N LYS A 631 0.24 3.65 21.15
CA LYS A 631 1.14 3.42 20.01
C LYS A 631 0.93 4.51 18.96
N PRO A 632 1.99 4.90 18.21
CA PRO A 632 1.92 5.99 17.25
C PRO A 632 1.10 5.60 16.02
N VAL A 633 0.55 6.60 15.32
CA VAL A 633 -0.23 6.40 14.08
C VAL A 633 0.57 5.69 12.96
N VAL A 634 1.89 5.87 12.93
CA VAL A 634 2.79 5.14 11.99
C VAL A 634 2.84 3.62 12.25
N TYR A 635 2.61 3.19 13.49
CA TYR A 635 2.46 1.76 13.82
C TYR A 635 1.14 1.19 13.28
N ASP A 636 0.02 1.93 13.41
CA ASP A 636 -1.27 1.51 12.83
C ASP A 636 -1.17 1.32 11.29
N ILE A 637 -0.40 2.18 10.61
CA ILE A 637 -0.15 2.08 9.16
C ILE A 637 0.58 0.79 8.81
N LEU A 638 1.71 0.48 9.48
CA LEU A 638 2.46 -0.75 9.22
C LEU A 638 1.64 -2.01 9.55
N VAL A 639 0.83 -2.00 10.61
CA VAL A 639 -0.06 -3.12 10.95
C VAL A 639 -1.19 -3.29 9.92
N TYR A 640 -1.73 -2.20 9.35
CA TYR A 640 -2.67 -2.28 8.23
C TYR A 640 -2.02 -2.86 6.97
N GLU A 641 -0.78 -2.50 6.66
CA GLU A 641 -0.05 -3.10 5.53
C GLU A 641 0.34 -4.56 5.76
N ASN A 642 0.71 -4.93 6.98
CA ASN A 642 0.92 -6.33 7.35
C ASN A 642 -0.35 -7.16 7.09
N ARG A 643 -1.55 -6.67 7.46
CA ARG A 643 -2.79 -7.40 7.15
C ARG A 643 -3.01 -7.62 5.65
N LYS A 644 -2.59 -6.69 4.77
CA LYS A 644 -2.63 -6.93 3.32
C LYS A 644 -1.70 -8.06 2.88
N ILE A 645 -0.51 -8.16 3.47
CA ILE A 645 0.40 -9.29 3.24
C ILE A 645 -0.22 -10.60 3.76
N PHE A 646 -0.89 -10.59 4.93
CA PHE A 646 -1.63 -11.75 5.43
C PHE A 646 -2.70 -12.27 4.44
N TYR A 647 -3.44 -11.36 3.79
CA TYR A 647 -4.42 -11.75 2.76
C TYR A 647 -3.76 -12.43 1.55
N LEU A 648 -2.55 -12.02 1.16
CA LEU A 648 -1.77 -12.62 0.07
C LEU A 648 -1.16 -13.98 0.45
N ILE A 649 -0.66 -14.14 1.69
CA ILE A 649 -0.10 -15.41 2.18
C ILE A 649 -1.16 -16.52 2.14
N ASN A 650 -2.39 -16.21 2.56
CA ASN A 650 -3.46 -17.18 2.82
C ASN A 650 -4.48 -17.29 1.67
N ASP A 651 -4.20 -16.72 0.50
CA ASP A 651 -5.11 -16.66 -0.67
C ASP A 651 -6.53 -16.16 -0.34
N ILE A 652 -6.68 -15.26 0.65
CA ILE A 652 -7.99 -14.87 1.18
C ILE A 652 -8.77 -14.10 0.10
N PRO A 653 -9.95 -14.58 -0.33
CA PRO A 653 -10.67 -14.00 -1.44
C PRO A 653 -11.27 -12.63 -1.10
N ASN A 654 -11.40 -11.78 -2.11
CA ASN A 654 -12.10 -10.49 -2.05
C ASN A 654 -13.60 -10.61 -2.37
N GLU A 655 -14.01 -11.67 -3.08
CA GLU A 655 -15.41 -11.98 -3.39
C GLU A 655 -15.72 -13.45 -3.05
N ILE A 656 -16.96 -13.73 -2.63
CA ILE A 656 -17.47 -15.10 -2.47
C ILE A 656 -18.67 -15.23 -3.40
N THR A 657 -18.51 -16.03 -4.45
CA THR A 657 -19.51 -16.18 -5.50
C THR A 657 -20.69 -17.06 -5.05
N TYR A 658 -21.90 -16.60 -5.36
CA TYR A 658 -23.14 -17.35 -5.14
C TYR A 658 -23.78 -17.69 -6.49
N LYS A 659 -24.08 -18.96 -6.72
CA LYS A 659 -24.86 -19.38 -7.89
C LYS A 659 -26.34 -19.41 -7.53
N ASN A 660 -27.05 -18.34 -7.85
CA ASN A 660 -28.51 -18.30 -7.74
C ASN A 660 -29.12 -19.22 -8.80
N ILE A 661 -30.16 -19.97 -8.41
CA ILE A 661 -30.95 -20.83 -9.29
C ILE A 661 -32.41 -20.51 -8.99
N ASN A 662 -33.10 -19.86 -9.92
CA ASN A 662 -34.53 -19.60 -9.81
C ASN A 662 -35.28 -20.90 -10.15
N ILE A 663 -36.27 -21.25 -9.33
CA ILE A 663 -37.10 -22.45 -9.48
C ILE A 663 -38.53 -22.08 -9.94
N CYS A 664 -38.89 -20.79 -9.82
CA CYS A 664 -40.10 -20.21 -10.40
C CYS A 664 -39.70 -19.32 -11.58
N GLU A 665 -40.29 -19.60 -12.74
CA GLU A 665 -40.52 -18.67 -13.85
C GLU A 665 -42.02 -18.35 -13.89
#